data_AF-A0A538JCR5-F1
#
_entry.id   AF-A0A538JCR5-F1
#
_cell.length_a   1.000
_cell.length_b   1.000
_cell.length_c   1.000
_cell.angle_alpha   90.00
_cell.angle_beta   90.00
_cell.angle_gamma   90.00
#
_symmetry.space_group_name_H-M   'P 1'
#
loop_
_entity.id
_entity.type
_entity.pdbx_description
1 polymer ?
#
loop_
_entity_poly.entity_id
_entity_poly.type
_entity_poly.pdbx_seq_one_letter_code
_entity_poly.pdbx_strand_id
1 'polypeptide(L)'
;MRQPLGEGGARARQGLHLRRRHEVPDAGHRGRQAGRAEPAGDPGQPRRPLRRPAHRQLGADGGGRHDRLRLRRRRRLGRSPRPRPAGCARRRARRVRERWWRRARLRGGADRLARRPHARGRRGRDRAATGVAPTRVTGPAGYRVGIDVGGTFTDLICVTPDGEVLLDKTPTTPDDQSVGVMQGIALLAQRAQLSTADFCARIDALVHGTTIADNTMIEMKGASTGLLVTRGHRDEIEMRRVHKEEIWDPSYPAPLPIARRRARIPIPERVDFEGRVVLPLDENAVRKGVRRLRQLGCTSIAVLFMHSFTNPSHELRARELVLEEFPDVEHISLSHEVLPRAPEFERTSTTLVNAYVAPRIAHYTRHLTDELRAAGYAGQMLIMQSTGGVMPPDYVARKAVSLLGSGPTGGVMGAAVAAGRSGVRDFVAVDMGGTSYDVCLVRGGAPEIKTDWNWRYRYYIGLPMVDVQSVGAGGGSIASVRQGALLVGPESAGAQPGPACYGRGGARATVTDADALLGYLPVEGFAGGRMTLDVDASRAAITRDVGKPLGLDVIDAAWGIERIVNANMANAVRRVLSTHGADPRTMAMIAYGGNGAVHAWAQAVELGIRRILVPKSAPAFSALGLLVADYLIDLQRAYVVPLSQVDVARVRTLMSEMLDEADKELEPANLGEGHVQTQLFAQMCYPGQNFDMSVPVPEGTSLGDGGLLDLAGRFHDQHASDRGFSFPNQQPLLRGVRLVASGSTPKPDALARTGSTVDASQARKGSRGVWFGTEFVDSPVYDGVALGPGATVEGPAIIEEPFTVVVLAPGNVARLDQHGNYDISL
;
A
#
# COMPACT_ATOMS: atom_id res chain seq x y z
N MET A 1 10.62 -3.09 -62.89
CA MET A 1 10.96 -1.97 -63.80
C MET A 1 11.76 -0.94 -63.02
N ARG A 2 12.59 -0.17 -63.73
CA ARG A 2 13.83 0.48 -63.30
C ARG A 2 13.69 1.60 -62.24
N GLN A 3 14.75 1.65 -61.40
CA GLN A 3 15.36 2.76 -60.63
C GLN A 3 15.42 4.13 -61.37
N PRO A 4 15.76 5.29 -60.73
CA PRO A 4 17.02 5.44 -59.97
C PRO A 4 17.10 6.40 -58.77
N LEU A 5 18.24 6.21 -58.08
CA LEU A 5 18.90 6.99 -57.04
C LEU A 5 19.37 8.37 -57.53
N GLY A 6 19.54 9.31 -56.59
CA GLY A 6 20.29 10.54 -56.74
C GLY A 6 20.92 10.97 -55.42
N GLU A 7 22.26 11.07 -55.42
CA GLU A 7 23.15 11.40 -54.30
C GLU A 7 23.25 12.92 -54.03
N GLY A 8 23.73 13.26 -52.81
CA GLY A 8 24.75 14.31 -52.65
C GLY A 8 24.35 15.59 -51.91
N GLY A 9 24.89 15.80 -50.70
CA GLY A 9 24.84 17.10 -50.03
C GLY A 9 25.34 17.11 -48.59
N ALA A 10 26.66 17.01 -48.38
CA ALA A 10 27.29 17.29 -47.10
C ALA A 10 27.44 18.81 -46.88
N ARG A 11 27.10 19.33 -45.68
CA ARG A 11 27.89 20.35 -44.95
C ARG A 11 27.29 20.77 -43.59
N ALA A 12 28.22 21.01 -42.67
CA ALA A 12 28.20 21.94 -41.54
C ALA A 12 27.33 21.62 -40.30
N ARG A 13 27.98 20.99 -39.32
CA ARG A 13 27.70 21.18 -37.89
C ARG A 13 28.04 22.63 -37.52
N GLN A 14 27.06 23.39 -37.07
CA GLN A 14 27.27 24.56 -36.20
C GLN A 14 26.37 24.41 -34.97
N GLY A 15 27.00 24.30 -33.81
CA GLY A 15 26.33 24.39 -32.54
C GLY A 15 25.95 25.83 -32.25
N LEU A 16 24.73 26.05 -31.76
CA LEU A 16 24.39 27.26 -31.03
C LEU A 16 23.88 26.88 -29.64
N HIS A 17 24.68 27.23 -28.65
CA HIS A 17 24.29 27.34 -27.26
C HIS A 17 23.28 28.49 -27.10
N LEU A 18 22.05 28.19 -26.67
CA LEU A 18 21.14 29.18 -26.11
C LEU A 18 20.97 28.91 -24.62
N ARG A 19 21.64 29.76 -23.83
CA ARG A 19 21.52 29.85 -22.38
C ARG A 19 20.08 30.22 -22.02
N ARG A 20 19.37 29.32 -21.33
CA ARG A 20 18.15 29.68 -20.58
C ARG A 20 18.56 30.57 -19.40
N ARG A 21 18.24 31.87 -19.48
CA ARG A 21 18.09 32.73 -18.31
C ARG A 21 16.66 32.51 -17.79
N HIS A 22 16.54 32.06 -16.54
CA HIS A 22 15.28 32.16 -15.80
C HIS A 22 15.21 33.57 -15.22
N GLU A 23 14.38 34.41 -15.82
CA GLU A 23 13.85 35.62 -15.18
C GLU A 23 12.63 35.23 -14.35
N VAL A 24 12.66 35.61 -13.08
CA VAL A 24 11.52 35.56 -12.16
C VAL A 24 10.77 36.88 -12.30
N PRO A 25 9.44 36.91 -12.54
CA PRO A 25 8.69 38.13 -12.40
C PRO A 25 8.24 38.31 -10.95
N ASP A 26 8.73 39.39 -10.35
CA ASP A 26 8.29 39.93 -9.07
C ASP A 26 7.13 40.91 -9.33
N ALA A 27 6.05 40.79 -8.55
CA ALA A 27 4.93 41.73 -8.54
C ALA A 27 4.66 42.13 -7.09
N GLY A 28 5.06 43.35 -6.74
CA GLY A 28 5.07 43.84 -5.38
C GLY A 28 3.75 44.48 -4.92
N HIS A 29 3.63 44.62 -3.60
CA HIS A 29 2.91 45.73 -2.99
C HIS A 29 3.60 46.24 -1.70
N ARG A 30 3.42 47.54 -1.49
CA ARG A 30 4.28 48.50 -0.77
C ARG A 30 4.06 48.50 0.75
N GLY A 31 5.11 48.85 1.50
CA GLY A 31 5.03 49.40 2.86
C GLY A 31 6.40 49.89 3.36
N ARG A 32 6.54 51.21 3.57
CA ARG A 32 7.74 51.98 4.00
C ARG A 32 8.17 51.58 5.44
N GLN A 33 9.40 51.78 5.96
CA GLN A 33 10.19 53.01 6.09
C GLN A 33 11.58 52.74 6.76
N ALA A 34 12.64 53.42 6.28
CA ALA A 34 13.91 53.92 6.91
C ALA A 34 14.79 53.02 7.85
N GLY A 35 16.13 52.99 7.81
CA GLY A 35 17.16 53.74 7.07
C GLY A 35 18.59 53.48 7.63
N ARG A 36 19.61 54.01 6.92
CA ARG A 36 21.07 54.16 7.22
C ARG A 36 21.97 52.93 7.03
N ALA A 37 23.23 53.01 6.57
CA ALA A 37 24.06 53.93 5.77
C ALA A 37 25.41 53.19 5.56
N GLU A 38 25.92 53.15 4.33
CA GLU A 38 27.31 52.79 3.95
C GLU A 38 28.28 53.99 4.17
N PRO A 39 29.62 53.83 4.13
CA PRO A 39 30.36 54.00 2.85
C PRO A 39 31.71 53.23 2.66
N ALA A 40 31.93 52.83 1.39
CA ALA A 40 33.08 53.12 0.51
C ALA A 40 34.43 52.33 0.55
N GLY A 41 34.87 51.92 -0.66
CA GLY A 41 36.27 51.77 -1.07
C GLY A 41 36.56 50.80 -2.24
N ASP A 42 36.72 51.32 -3.47
CA ASP A 42 37.25 50.69 -4.72
C ASP A 42 38.60 51.39 -5.08
N PRO A 43 39.41 51.11 -6.15
CA PRO A 43 39.75 49.91 -6.95
C PRO A 43 41.29 49.65 -7.08
N GLY A 44 41.72 48.54 -7.72
CA GLY A 44 43.10 48.43 -8.30
C GLY A 44 43.58 47.04 -8.76
N GLN A 45 43.59 46.79 -10.09
CA GLN A 45 44.16 45.64 -10.84
C GLN A 45 45.71 45.77 -11.08
N PRO A 46 46.47 44.91 -11.82
CA PRO A 46 46.31 43.50 -12.33
C PRO A 46 47.60 42.59 -12.29
N ARG A 47 47.48 41.33 -12.79
CA ARG A 47 48.44 40.50 -13.62
C ARG A 47 49.08 39.18 -13.07
N ARG A 48 48.59 38.07 -13.66
CA ARG A 48 49.25 36.91 -14.35
C ARG A 48 50.03 35.79 -13.60
N PRO A 49 50.16 34.56 -14.22
CA PRO A 49 50.32 33.25 -13.57
C PRO A 49 51.61 32.46 -13.95
N LEU A 50 51.91 31.35 -13.24
CA LEU A 50 52.94 30.33 -13.60
C LEU A 50 52.41 28.93 -13.19
N ARG A 51 52.13 27.99 -14.09
CA ARG A 51 52.95 27.04 -14.90
C ARG A 51 53.58 25.85 -14.13
N ARG A 52 53.23 24.65 -14.63
CA ARG A 52 53.81 23.30 -14.39
C ARG A 52 55.26 23.17 -14.90
N PRO A 53 55.95 22.06 -14.57
CA PRO A 53 56.88 21.41 -15.51
C PRO A 53 56.50 19.96 -15.88
N ALA A 54 57.16 19.46 -16.93
CA ALA A 54 56.83 18.31 -17.76
C ALA A 54 57.92 17.22 -17.78
N HIS A 55 57.51 16.02 -18.21
CA HIS A 55 58.18 14.95 -18.99
C HIS A 55 59.71 14.73 -18.97
N ARG A 56 60.10 13.44 -18.93
CA ARG A 56 61.05 12.83 -19.88
C ARG A 56 60.84 11.31 -20.04
N GLN A 57 61.05 10.84 -21.28
CA GLN A 57 60.96 9.48 -21.83
C GLN A 57 62.35 8.80 -21.93
N LEU A 58 62.32 7.51 -22.34
CA LEU A 58 63.28 6.67 -23.12
C LEU A 58 63.62 5.37 -22.35
N GLY A 59 63.67 4.15 -22.87
CA GLY A 59 63.52 3.50 -24.19
C GLY A 59 63.66 1.97 -23.95
N ALA A 60 62.89 1.10 -24.61
CA ALA A 60 63.27 0.22 -25.74
C ALA A 60 63.86 -1.18 -25.39
N ASP A 61 63.36 -2.18 -26.14
CA ASP A 61 63.85 -3.56 -26.39
C ASP A 61 63.82 -4.60 -25.25
N GLY A 62 63.47 -5.88 -25.43
CA GLY A 62 63.10 -6.69 -26.60
C GLY A 62 63.15 -8.19 -26.21
N GLY A 63 62.29 -9.05 -26.79
CA GLY A 63 62.37 -10.54 -26.82
C GLY A 63 62.29 -11.29 -25.48
N GLY A 64 61.81 -12.51 -25.31
CA GLY A 64 61.37 -13.58 -26.20
C GLY A 64 61.38 -14.90 -25.39
N ARG A 65 60.21 -15.57 -25.34
CA ARG A 65 59.95 -17.03 -25.29
C ARG A 65 60.61 -18.00 -24.28
N HIS A 66 59.77 -19.00 -23.92
CA HIS A 66 60.06 -20.36 -23.39
C HIS A 66 60.62 -20.40 -21.94
N ASP A 67 60.23 -21.28 -21.02
CA ASP A 67 59.89 -22.69 -21.22
C ASP A 67 59.05 -23.29 -20.07
N ARG A 68 58.45 -24.46 -20.37
CA ARG A 68 57.68 -25.34 -19.46
C ARG A 68 58.59 -25.98 -18.40
N LEU A 69 58.00 -26.41 -17.26
CA LEU A 69 58.20 -27.78 -16.73
C LEU A 69 57.21 -28.16 -15.62
N ARG A 70 56.74 -29.40 -15.74
CA ARG A 70 55.83 -30.16 -14.85
C ARG A 70 56.60 -30.80 -13.69
N LEU A 71 55.90 -31.22 -12.63
CA LEU A 71 56.03 -32.53 -11.93
C LEU A 71 54.97 -32.60 -10.80
N ARG A 72 53.88 -33.37 -10.95
CA ARG A 72 53.63 -34.79 -10.57
C ARG A 72 53.36 -35.07 -9.07
N ARG A 73 52.09 -35.41 -8.82
CA ARG A 73 51.47 -36.41 -7.90
C ARG A 73 52.36 -37.16 -6.90
N ARG A 74 51.82 -37.36 -5.69
CA ARG A 74 51.71 -38.68 -5.02
C ARG A 74 50.56 -38.76 -4.00
N ARG A 75 49.79 -39.87 -4.08
CA ARG A 75 48.82 -40.39 -3.09
C ARG A 75 49.55 -41.34 -2.12
N ARG A 76 49.07 -41.45 -0.86
CA ARG A 76 48.95 -42.65 0.01
C ARG A 76 48.29 -42.20 1.34
N LEU A 77 47.08 -42.66 1.68
CA LEU A 77 46.71 -43.87 2.45
C LEU A 77 47.17 -43.88 3.93
N GLY A 78 46.20 -43.89 4.85
CA GLY A 78 46.32 -44.20 6.29
C GLY A 78 45.03 -43.83 7.03
N ARG A 79 44.05 -44.75 7.11
CA ARG A 79 43.65 -45.55 8.29
C ARG A 79 43.22 -44.73 9.53
N SER A 80 41.95 -44.91 9.92
CA SER A 80 41.31 -44.50 11.19
C SER A 80 42.04 -45.01 12.43
N PRO A 81 41.68 -44.47 13.62
CA PRO A 81 40.78 -45.27 14.46
C PRO A 81 39.63 -44.47 15.12
N ARG A 82 38.54 -45.21 15.37
CA ARG A 82 37.41 -44.84 16.24
C ARG A 82 37.88 -44.62 17.69
N PRO A 83 37.03 -43.99 18.51
CA PRO A 83 36.58 -44.72 19.71
C PRO A 83 35.05 -44.68 19.91
N ARG A 84 34.51 -45.80 20.41
CA ARG A 84 33.23 -45.90 21.14
C ARG A 84 33.56 -46.25 22.62
N PRO A 85 32.59 -46.37 23.55
CA PRO A 85 32.26 -45.35 24.54
C PRO A 85 32.53 -45.81 25.98
N ALA A 86 32.62 -44.88 26.93
CA ALA A 86 32.52 -45.19 28.36
C ALA A 86 31.15 -44.75 28.87
N GLY A 87 30.47 -45.65 29.59
CA GLY A 87 29.13 -45.47 30.13
C GLY A 87 29.09 -45.07 31.61
N CYS A 88 27.93 -44.53 31.98
CA CYS A 88 27.28 -44.46 33.31
C CYS A 88 27.99 -43.73 34.48
N ALA A 89 27.39 -42.61 34.95
CA ALA A 89 26.34 -42.66 35.99
C ALA A 89 25.74 -41.27 36.37
N ARG A 90 24.41 -41.18 36.22
CA ARG A 90 23.37 -40.63 37.14
C ARG A 90 23.25 -39.12 37.47
N ARG A 91 22.05 -38.62 37.06
CA ARG A 91 21.03 -37.83 37.82
C ARG A 91 21.40 -36.36 38.12
N ARG A 92 20.60 -35.32 37.83
CA ARG A 92 19.14 -35.09 37.90
C ARG A 92 18.84 -33.72 37.22
N ALA A 93 17.78 -33.58 36.42
CA ALA A 93 16.68 -32.61 36.62
C ALA A 93 15.89 -32.26 35.33
N ARG A 94 14.58 -32.47 35.45
CA ARG A 94 13.43 -31.77 34.83
C ARG A 94 13.14 -31.90 33.32
N ARG A 95 12.18 -32.80 33.10
CA ARG A 95 11.25 -32.98 31.98
C ARG A 95 10.65 -31.65 31.46
N VAL A 96 10.77 -31.40 30.17
CA VAL A 96 9.83 -30.59 29.39
C VAL A 96 9.01 -31.57 28.56
N ARG A 97 7.70 -31.67 28.83
CA ARG A 97 6.76 -32.51 28.09
C ARG A 97 6.06 -31.69 27.01
N GLU A 98 5.95 -32.29 25.84
CA GLU A 98 5.18 -31.88 24.66
C GLU A 98 3.79 -31.33 25.03
N ARG A 99 3.50 -30.11 24.59
CA ARG A 99 2.22 -29.41 24.82
C ARG A 99 1.78 -28.58 23.61
N TRP A 100 2.14 -28.98 22.40
CA TRP A 100 1.93 -28.16 21.19
C TRP A 100 0.66 -28.49 20.39
N TRP A 101 -0.09 -29.55 20.71
CA TRP A 101 -1.28 -29.93 19.91
C TRP A 101 -2.53 -30.36 20.70
N ARG A 102 -2.69 -29.95 21.97
CA ARG A 102 -3.86 -30.32 22.79
C ARG A 102 -4.54 -29.14 23.49
N ARG A 103 -5.00 -28.15 22.72
CA ARG A 103 -6.03 -27.21 23.22
C ARG A 103 -7.33 -27.15 22.40
N ALA A 104 -7.50 -27.98 21.36
CA ALA A 104 -8.72 -27.95 20.52
C ALA A 104 -9.52 -29.26 20.45
N ARG A 105 -9.32 -30.25 21.34
CA ARG A 105 -10.16 -31.48 21.36
C ARG A 105 -10.37 -32.05 22.75
N LEU A 106 -11.45 -31.65 23.41
CA LEU A 106 -12.28 -32.52 24.25
C LEU A 106 -13.70 -31.92 24.35
N ARG A 107 -14.65 -32.49 23.60
CA ARG A 107 -15.98 -32.92 24.08
C ARG A 107 -16.82 -33.42 22.90
N GLY A 108 -17.16 -34.71 22.91
CA GLY A 108 -18.12 -35.32 21.99
C GLY A 108 -17.82 -36.77 21.62
N GLY A 109 -18.28 -37.71 22.47
CA GLY A 109 -18.85 -39.02 22.13
C GLY A 109 -18.11 -40.03 21.24
N ALA A 110 -17.84 -41.20 21.81
CA ALA A 110 -17.67 -42.50 21.12
C ALA A 110 -18.89 -42.81 20.21
N ASP A 111 -18.87 -43.65 19.16
CA ASP A 111 -18.27 -44.98 19.07
C ASP A 111 -18.31 -45.51 17.61
N ARG A 112 -17.39 -46.43 17.29
CA ARG A 112 -17.39 -47.51 16.26
C ARG A 112 -17.36 -47.26 14.74
N LEU A 113 -16.36 -47.92 14.16
CA LEU A 113 -16.09 -48.24 12.75
C LEU A 113 -17.01 -49.33 12.16
N ALA A 114 -17.41 -49.20 10.89
CA ALA A 114 -17.61 -50.31 9.94
C ALA A 114 -17.53 -49.81 8.47
N ARG A 115 -17.14 -50.73 7.56
CA ARG A 115 -16.57 -50.51 6.22
C ARG A 115 -17.60 -50.55 5.06
N ARG A 116 -17.41 -49.68 4.03
CA ARG A 116 -17.61 -49.81 2.54
C ARG A 116 -19.04 -50.15 1.97
N PRO A 117 -19.32 -50.05 0.64
CA PRO A 117 -18.93 -49.11 -0.44
C PRO A 117 -20.13 -48.60 -1.33
N HIS A 118 -19.82 -47.85 -2.40
CA HIS A 118 -20.66 -47.29 -3.51
C HIS A 118 -22.04 -47.90 -3.85
N ALA A 119 -23.03 -47.03 -4.16
CA ALA A 119 -23.92 -47.11 -5.35
C ALA A 119 -24.83 -45.86 -5.52
N ARG A 120 -25.21 -45.59 -6.78
CA ARG A 120 -26.11 -44.53 -7.30
C ARG A 120 -27.56 -44.66 -6.82
N GLY A 121 -28.32 -43.55 -6.76
CA GLY A 121 -29.79 -43.62 -6.73
C GLY A 121 -30.51 -42.28 -6.53
N ARG A 122 -31.40 -41.94 -7.47
CA ARG A 122 -32.28 -40.74 -7.57
C ARG A 122 -33.53 -40.84 -6.66
N ARG A 123 -34.17 -39.67 -6.42
CA ARG A 123 -35.53 -39.39 -5.90
C ARG A 123 -35.71 -39.72 -4.40
N GLY A 124 -36.17 -38.85 -3.51
CA GLY A 124 -37.18 -37.80 -3.61
C GLY A 124 -38.33 -38.20 -2.67
N ARG A 125 -38.48 -37.52 -1.52
CA ARG A 125 -39.75 -37.36 -0.78
C ARG A 125 -39.59 -36.50 0.47
N ASP A 126 -40.55 -35.58 0.58
CA ASP A 126 -40.84 -34.67 1.68
C ASP A 126 -40.95 -35.36 3.05
N ARG A 127 -40.42 -34.69 4.08
CA ARG A 127 -41.00 -34.69 5.43
C ARG A 127 -40.80 -33.36 6.14
N ALA A 128 -41.92 -32.66 6.29
CA ALA A 128 -42.36 -31.87 7.44
C ALA A 128 -41.32 -31.02 8.18
N ALA A 129 -41.39 -29.71 7.90
CA ALA A 129 -40.82 -28.66 8.72
C ALA A 129 -41.53 -28.60 10.08
N THR A 130 -40.84 -29.00 11.15
CA THR A 130 -41.15 -28.56 12.51
C THR A 130 -40.35 -27.30 12.79
N GLY A 131 -41.07 -26.20 12.97
CA GLY A 131 -40.53 -24.88 13.22
C GLY A 131 -39.63 -24.83 14.45
N VAL A 132 -38.37 -24.47 14.22
CA VAL A 132 -37.54 -23.77 15.19
C VAL A 132 -37.40 -22.38 14.60
N ALA A 133 -38.01 -21.40 15.26
CA ALA A 133 -37.81 -20.00 14.92
C ALA A 133 -36.30 -19.71 14.86
N PRO A 134 -35.78 -19.03 13.81
CA PRO A 134 -34.40 -18.61 13.83
C PRO A 134 -34.25 -17.68 15.03
N THR A 135 -33.50 -18.12 16.04
CA THR A 135 -32.96 -17.23 17.05
C THR A 135 -32.21 -16.14 16.29
N ARG A 136 -32.79 -14.95 16.22
CA ARG A 136 -32.11 -13.72 15.84
C ARG A 136 -30.83 -13.69 16.66
N VAL A 137 -29.69 -13.90 16.00
CA VAL A 137 -28.44 -13.35 16.52
C VAL A 137 -28.72 -11.85 16.61
N THR A 138 -28.79 -11.35 17.83
CA THR A 138 -28.97 -9.93 18.11
C THR A 138 -27.91 -9.17 17.32
N GLY A 139 -28.32 -8.17 16.53
CA GLY A 139 -27.39 -7.25 15.87
C GLY A 139 -26.43 -6.60 16.87
N PRO A 140 -25.40 -5.88 16.39
CA PRO A 140 -24.49 -5.16 17.26
C PRO A 140 -25.28 -4.25 18.22
N ALA A 141 -24.88 -4.21 19.49
CA ALA A 141 -25.59 -3.42 20.50
C ALA A 141 -25.33 -1.91 20.35
N GLY A 142 -24.27 -1.51 19.66
CA GLY A 142 -23.86 -0.14 19.40
C GLY A 142 -23.46 0.15 17.94
N TYR A 143 -22.98 1.37 17.70
CA TYR A 143 -22.57 1.87 16.39
C TYR A 143 -21.16 1.40 16.03
N ARG A 144 -20.92 1.18 14.73
CA ARG A 144 -19.59 0.85 14.20
C ARG A 144 -19.19 1.88 13.18
N VAL A 145 -18.05 2.55 13.38
CA VAL A 145 -17.68 3.75 12.63
C VAL A 145 -16.33 3.54 11.94
N GLY A 146 -16.32 3.71 10.61
CA GLY A 146 -15.11 3.71 9.78
C GLY A 146 -14.86 5.13 9.26
N ILE A 147 -13.64 5.62 9.39
CA ILE A 147 -13.27 6.99 9.00
C ILE A 147 -11.96 6.95 8.22
N ASP A 148 -12.01 7.23 6.92
CA ASP A 148 -10.81 7.32 6.08
C ASP A 148 -10.52 8.77 5.71
N VAL A 149 -9.36 9.29 6.12
CA VAL A 149 -8.95 10.67 5.83
C VAL A 149 -8.08 10.70 4.58
N GLY A 150 -8.72 11.04 3.46
CA GLY A 150 -8.05 11.29 2.18
C GLY A 150 -7.50 12.71 2.07
N GLY A 151 -6.88 13.02 0.92
CA GLY A 151 -6.30 14.35 0.66
C GLY A 151 -7.32 15.46 0.38
N THR A 152 -8.56 15.11 0.05
CA THR A 152 -9.61 16.07 -0.32
C THR A 152 -10.83 15.98 0.58
N PHE A 153 -11.32 14.76 0.81
CA PHE A 153 -12.45 14.47 1.67
C PHE A 153 -12.06 13.43 2.72
N THR A 154 -12.73 13.53 3.86
CA THR A 154 -12.80 12.49 4.88
C THR A 154 -14.07 11.68 4.63
N ASP A 155 -13.91 10.39 4.36
CA ASP A 155 -15.01 9.47 4.10
C ASP A 155 -15.47 8.81 5.40
N LEU A 156 -16.77 8.82 5.63
CA LEU A 156 -17.40 8.38 6.87
C LEU A 156 -18.39 7.28 6.55
N ILE A 157 -18.27 6.17 7.27
CA ILE A 157 -19.26 5.09 7.28
C ILE A 157 -19.66 4.78 8.71
N CYS A 158 -20.95 4.58 8.92
CA CYS A 158 -21.48 4.11 10.18
C CYS A 158 -22.45 2.97 9.94
N VAL A 159 -22.26 1.86 10.65
CA VAL A 159 -23.24 0.78 10.74
C VAL A 159 -23.97 0.94 12.07
N THR A 160 -25.28 1.13 12.00
CA THR A 160 -26.14 1.34 13.16
C THR A 160 -26.45 0.00 13.87
N PRO A 161 -26.96 0.03 15.12
CA PRO A 161 -27.34 -1.20 15.84
C PRO A 161 -28.37 -2.08 15.11
N ASP A 162 -29.28 -1.46 14.35
CA ASP A 162 -30.28 -2.14 13.52
C ASP A 162 -29.74 -2.60 12.15
N GLY A 163 -28.46 -2.35 11.87
CA GLY A 163 -27.76 -2.80 10.66
C GLY A 163 -27.86 -1.87 9.45
N GLU A 164 -28.41 -0.67 9.61
CA GLU A 164 -28.41 0.35 8.56
C GLU A 164 -26.99 0.88 8.32
N VAL A 165 -26.64 1.11 7.06
CA VAL A 165 -25.35 1.69 6.66
C VAL A 165 -25.57 3.16 6.30
N LEU A 166 -24.96 4.06 7.07
CA LEU A 166 -24.94 5.49 6.84
C LEU A 166 -23.60 5.89 6.21
N LEU A 167 -23.65 6.66 5.12
CA LEU A 167 -22.47 7.16 4.41
C LEU A 167 -22.47 8.68 4.41
N ASP A 168 -21.34 9.30 4.73
CA ASP A 168 -21.16 10.74 4.60
C ASP A 168 -19.73 11.10 4.19
N LYS A 169 -19.54 12.35 3.78
CA LYS A 169 -18.25 12.94 3.44
C LYS A 169 -18.16 14.33 4.03
N THR A 170 -17.04 14.62 4.66
CA THR A 170 -16.67 15.97 5.11
C THR A 170 -15.39 16.42 4.40
N PRO A 171 -15.17 17.74 4.22
CA PRO A 171 -13.89 18.23 3.72
C PRO A 171 -12.75 17.82 4.66
N THR A 172 -11.61 17.41 4.10
CA THR A 172 -10.40 17.18 4.91
C THR A 172 -9.90 18.51 5.49
N THR A 173 -9.42 18.49 6.73
CA THR A 173 -8.73 19.60 7.39
C THR A 173 -7.21 19.33 7.41
N PRO A 174 -6.43 19.84 6.43
CA PRO A 174 -5.04 19.42 6.25
C PRO A 174 -4.10 19.83 7.39
N ASP A 175 -4.38 20.97 8.04
CA ASP A 175 -3.57 21.48 9.15
C ASP A 175 -3.71 20.60 10.40
N ASP A 176 -4.92 20.08 10.65
CA ASP A 176 -5.19 19.11 11.70
C ASP A 176 -6.34 18.18 11.29
N GLN A 177 -6.00 16.94 10.96
CA GLN A 177 -6.97 15.94 10.52
C GLN A 177 -7.95 15.52 11.64
N SER A 178 -7.58 15.68 12.92
CA SER A 178 -8.43 15.29 14.05
C SER A 178 -9.70 16.12 14.09
N VAL A 179 -9.62 17.40 13.71
CA VAL A 179 -10.77 18.30 13.60
C VAL A 179 -11.79 17.77 12.58
N GLY A 180 -11.34 17.40 11.39
CA GLY A 180 -12.19 16.85 10.33
C GLY A 180 -12.82 15.51 10.73
N VAL A 181 -12.10 14.68 11.47
CA VAL A 181 -12.60 13.42 12.05
C VAL A 181 -13.72 13.70 13.06
N MET A 182 -13.50 14.58 14.04
CA MET A 182 -14.49 14.92 15.07
C MET A 182 -15.73 15.61 14.49
N GLN A 183 -15.56 16.47 13.48
CA GLN A 183 -16.68 17.05 12.72
C GLN A 183 -17.49 15.97 12.00
N GLY A 184 -16.81 14.98 11.41
CA GLY A 184 -17.45 13.82 10.80
C GLY A 184 -18.26 12.99 11.79
N ILE A 185 -17.72 12.75 12.99
CA ILE A 185 -18.44 12.05 14.06
C ILE A 185 -19.66 12.84 14.52
N ALA A 186 -19.56 14.17 14.66
CA ALA A 186 -20.70 15.01 15.00
C ALA A 186 -21.81 14.97 13.93
N LEU A 187 -21.44 14.90 12.65
CA LEU A 187 -22.38 14.74 11.54
C LEU A 187 -23.10 13.38 11.58
N LEU A 188 -22.37 12.30 11.86
CA LEU A 188 -22.97 10.98 12.08
C LEU A 188 -23.90 10.97 13.29
N ALA A 189 -23.52 11.62 14.39
CA ALA A 189 -24.37 11.76 15.59
C ALA A 189 -25.68 12.50 15.27
N GLN A 190 -25.60 13.60 14.50
CA GLN A 190 -26.79 14.34 14.05
C GLN A 190 -27.74 13.47 13.23
N ARG A 191 -27.19 12.65 12.32
CA ARG A 191 -27.99 11.70 11.51
C ARG A 191 -28.60 10.59 12.34
N ALA A 192 -27.90 10.13 13.36
CA ALA A 192 -28.41 9.21 14.37
C ALA A 192 -29.38 9.86 15.37
N GLN A 193 -29.64 11.18 15.25
CA GLN A 193 -30.48 11.96 16.16
C GLN A 193 -30.01 11.88 17.63
N LEU A 194 -28.69 11.86 17.83
CA LEU A 194 -28.03 11.82 19.13
C LEU A 194 -27.13 13.04 19.33
N SER A 195 -26.86 13.39 20.58
CA SER A 195 -25.74 14.27 20.89
C SER A 195 -24.42 13.59 20.52
N THR A 196 -23.36 14.34 20.21
CA THR A 196 -22.04 13.76 19.94
C THR A 196 -21.56 12.89 21.10
N ALA A 197 -21.82 13.30 22.33
CA ALA A 197 -21.44 12.54 23.52
C ALA A 197 -22.18 11.20 23.63
N ASP A 198 -23.50 11.21 23.46
CA ASP A 198 -24.31 9.99 23.51
C ASP A 198 -23.98 9.05 22.35
N PHE A 199 -23.67 9.59 21.17
CA PHE A 199 -23.25 8.81 20.02
C PHE A 199 -21.91 8.13 20.30
N CYS A 200 -20.88 8.89 20.69
CA CYS A 200 -19.55 8.36 21.02
C CYS A 200 -19.60 7.29 22.12
N ALA A 201 -20.42 7.48 23.16
CA ALA A 201 -20.59 6.51 24.24
C ALA A 201 -21.20 5.16 23.78
N ARG A 202 -21.86 5.15 22.61
CA ARG A 202 -22.47 3.96 22.01
C ARG A 202 -21.67 3.39 20.83
N ILE A 203 -20.46 3.89 20.55
CA ILE A 203 -19.61 3.32 19.51
C ILE A 203 -18.93 2.07 20.06
N ASP A 204 -19.19 0.92 19.45
CA ASP A 204 -18.56 -0.37 19.79
C ASP A 204 -17.20 -0.52 19.11
N ALA A 205 -17.08 0.00 17.88
CA ALA A 205 -15.86 -0.10 17.09
C ALA A 205 -15.63 1.19 16.30
N LEU A 206 -14.43 1.75 16.42
CA LEU A 206 -13.98 2.90 15.64
C LEU A 206 -12.69 2.52 14.93
N VAL A 207 -12.72 2.51 13.59
CA VAL A 207 -11.56 2.21 12.75
C VAL A 207 -11.22 3.41 11.89
N HIS A 208 -9.95 3.77 11.88
CA HIS A 208 -9.45 4.99 11.28
C HIS A 208 -8.37 4.68 10.23
N GLY A 209 -8.57 5.20 9.02
CA GLY A 209 -7.59 5.27 7.95
C GLY A 209 -7.03 6.69 7.84
N THR A 210 -5.72 6.82 7.65
CA THR A 210 -5.07 8.12 7.51
C THR A 210 -4.01 8.09 6.42
N THR A 211 -3.81 9.25 5.79
CA THR A 211 -2.76 9.54 4.81
C THR A 211 -1.59 10.32 5.41
N ILE A 212 -1.52 10.51 6.74
CA ILE A 212 -0.46 11.31 7.38
C ILE A 212 0.94 10.77 7.07
N ALA A 213 1.12 9.46 7.09
CA ALA A 213 2.41 8.84 6.78
C ALA A 213 2.86 9.17 5.34
N ASP A 214 1.93 9.01 4.40
CA ASP A 214 2.13 9.29 2.98
C ASP A 214 2.44 10.78 2.75
N ASN A 215 1.61 11.68 3.27
CA ASN A 215 1.82 13.13 3.14
C ASN A 215 3.14 13.58 3.77
N THR A 216 3.53 12.98 4.89
CA THR A 216 4.83 13.26 5.55
C THR A 216 6.00 12.94 4.62
N MET A 217 5.92 11.82 3.90
CA MET A 217 6.95 11.39 2.95
C MET A 217 6.91 12.16 1.64
N ILE A 218 5.73 12.49 1.12
CA ILE A 218 5.56 13.28 -0.10
C ILE A 218 6.09 14.70 0.09
N GLU A 219 5.68 15.36 1.17
CA GLU A 219 6.08 16.75 1.46
C GLU A 219 7.47 16.85 2.08
N MET A 220 8.07 15.73 2.47
CA MET A 220 9.30 15.67 3.25
C MET A 220 9.22 16.56 4.50
N LYS A 221 8.10 16.46 5.23
CA LYS A 221 7.80 17.18 6.48
C LYS A 221 7.65 16.23 7.68
N GLY A 222 8.60 15.31 7.83
CA GLY A 222 8.74 14.45 9.00
C GLY A 222 9.71 15.02 10.04
N ALA A 223 10.02 14.19 11.03
CA ALA A 223 10.90 14.56 12.13
C ALA A 223 12.35 14.82 11.67
N SER A 224 13.08 15.61 12.45
CA SER A 224 14.53 15.75 12.23
C SER A 224 15.22 14.47 12.70
N THR A 225 15.64 13.61 11.78
CA THR A 225 16.09 12.25 12.10
C THR A 225 17.61 12.11 12.10
N GLY A 226 18.14 11.55 13.18
CA GLY A 226 19.52 11.08 13.29
C GLY A 226 19.64 9.57 13.11
N LEU A 227 20.83 9.08 12.76
CA LEU A 227 21.14 7.66 12.62
C LEU A 227 22.38 7.31 13.42
N LEU A 228 22.27 6.34 14.32
CA LEU A 228 23.39 5.61 14.90
C LEU A 228 23.60 4.32 14.11
N VAL A 229 24.81 4.12 13.58
CA VAL A 229 25.08 3.02 12.63
C VAL A 229 26.46 2.44 12.82
N THR A 230 26.63 1.16 12.50
CA THR A 230 27.93 0.50 12.52
C THR A 230 28.99 1.29 11.76
N ARG A 231 30.13 1.53 12.39
CA ARG A 231 31.27 2.20 11.75
C ARG A 231 31.63 1.53 10.43
N GLY A 232 31.75 2.34 9.38
CA GLY A 232 31.96 1.90 8.00
C GLY A 232 30.69 1.74 7.16
N HIS A 233 29.49 1.82 7.75
CA HIS A 233 28.22 1.55 7.05
C HIS A 233 27.30 2.79 6.94
N ARG A 234 27.77 3.97 7.37
CA ARG A 234 26.93 5.20 7.41
C ARG A 234 26.46 5.74 6.06
N ASP A 235 27.04 5.28 4.97
CA ASP A 235 26.77 5.78 3.62
C ASP A 235 25.98 4.76 2.77
N GLU A 236 25.50 3.68 3.39
CA GLU A 236 24.69 2.65 2.74
C GLU A 236 23.42 3.21 2.07
N ILE A 237 22.71 4.10 2.76
CA ILE A 237 21.49 4.73 2.26
C ILE A 237 21.74 5.63 1.03
N GLU A 238 22.96 6.11 0.82
CA GLU A 238 23.33 6.88 -0.39
C GLU A 238 23.72 5.97 -1.56
N MET A 239 24.40 4.86 -1.26
CA MET A 239 24.83 3.90 -2.27
C MET A 239 23.64 3.19 -2.93
N ARG A 240 22.54 2.98 -2.19
CA ARG A 240 21.25 2.46 -2.70
C ARG A 240 21.34 1.16 -3.49
N ARG A 241 22.38 0.35 -3.23
CA ARG A 241 22.71 -0.83 -4.06
C ARG A 241 22.74 -0.50 -5.57
N VAL A 242 23.21 0.71 -5.92
CA VAL A 242 23.26 1.25 -7.29
C VAL A 242 21.87 1.51 -7.91
N HIS A 243 20.78 1.39 -7.13
CA HIS A 243 19.45 1.68 -7.63
C HIS A 243 19.27 3.17 -7.90
N LYS A 244 18.69 3.45 -9.06
CA LYS A 244 18.21 4.74 -9.49
C LYS A 244 16.86 4.53 -10.16
N GLU A 245 15.87 5.32 -9.79
CA GLU A 245 14.50 5.15 -10.27
C GLU A 245 14.45 5.32 -11.79
N GLU A 246 15.12 6.36 -12.30
CA GLU A 246 15.36 6.58 -13.73
C GLU A 246 16.80 6.22 -14.08
N ILE A 247 17.07 4.91 -14.29
CA ILE A 247 18.43 4.41 -14.56
C ILE A 247 19.09 5.03 -15.80
N TRP A 248 18.29 5.47 -16.77
CA TRP A 248 18.77 6.01 -18.06
C TRP A 248 18.94 7.53 -18.07
N ASP A 249 18.36 8.25 -17.10
CA ASP A 249 18.55 9.69 -16.98
C ASP A 249 19.67 9.97 -15.97
N PRO A 250 20.91 10.29 -16.41
CA PRO A 250 22.00 10.59 -15.49
C PRO A 250 21.75 11.86 -14.67
N SER A 251 20.89 12.78 -15.13
CA SER A 251 20.56 14.04 -14.45
C SER A 251 19.52 13.88 -13.33
N TYR A 252 18.84 12.73 -13.28
CA TYR A 252 17.81 12.48 -12.29
C TYR A 252 18.40 12.58 -10.86
N PRO A 253 17.88 13.48 -10.00
CA PRO A 253 18.50 13.82 -8.73
C PRO A 253 18.37 12.67 -7.72
N ALA A 254 19.21 12.65 -6.69
CA ALA A 254 19.00 11.74 -5.56
C ALA A 254 17.76 12.14 -4.73
N PRO A 255 17.16 11.22 -3.96
CA PRO A 255 16.11 11.54 -2.98
C PRO A 255 16.61 12.53 -1.93
N LEU A 256 15.70 13.35 -1.38
CA LEU A 256 16.02 14.22 -0.25
C LEU A 256 16.36 13.36 0.97
N PRO A 257 17.52 13.56 1.63
CA PRO A 257 17.97 12.67 2.70
C PRO A 257 17.20 12.91 4.00
N ILE A 258 16.50 11.88 4.51
CA ILE A 258 15.86 11.85 5.83
C ILE A 258 16.89 12.16 6.93
N ALA A 259 17.98 11.40 6.93
CA ALA A 259 19.14 11.65 7.79
C ALA A 259 20.29 12.19 6.95
N ARG A 260 20.51 13.51 7.03
CA ARG A 260 21.67 14.15 6.39
C ARG A 260 22.95 13.49 6.88
N ARG A 261 23.95 13.37 6.01
CA ARG A 261 25.21 12.67 6.33
C ARG A 261 25.89 13.06 7.65
N ARG A 262 25.82 14.33 8.03
CA ARG A 262 26.37 14.83 9.32
C ARG A 262 25.62 14.34 10.56
N ALA A 263 24.39 13.88 10.39
CA ALA A 263 23.52 13.27 11.40
C ALA A 263 23.53 11.73 11.31
N ARG A 264 24.48 11.13 10.59
CA ARG A 264 24.72 9.68 10.56
C ARG A 264 26.01 9.38 11.31
N ILE A 265 25.88 8.99 12.57
CA ILE A 265 27.00 8.82 13.49
C ILE A 265 27.49 7.37 13.45
N PRO A 266 28.72 7.12 12.99
CA PRO A 266 29.31 5.79 13.03
C PRO A 266 29.71 5.43 14.47
N ILE A 267 29.22 4.30 14.97
CA ILE A 267 29.55 3.74 16.27
C ILE A 267 30.56 2.59 16.09
N PRO A 268 31.62 2.51 16.90
CA PRO A 268 32.50 1.34 16.93
C PRO A 268 31.80 0.16 17.63
N GLU A 269 31.21 -0.74 16.84
CA GLU A 269 30.73 -2.04 17.29
C GLU A 269 30.69 -3.01 16.11
N ARG A 270 30.64 -4.32 16.37
CA ARG A 270 30.45 -5.33 15.31
C ARG A 270 29.90 -6.63 15.87
N VAL A 271 28.84 -7.11 15.24
CA VAL A 271 28.29 -8.46 15.38
C VAL A 271 28.48 -9.17 14.04
N ASP A 272 28.85 -10.45 14.04
CA ASP A 272 28.93 -11.26 12.82
C ASP A 272 27.59 -11.88 12.41
N PHE A 273 27.54 -12.56 11.27
CA PHE A 273 26.30 -13.15 10.75
C PHE A 273 25.75 -14.30 11.62
N GLU A 274 26.58 -14.88 12.48
CA GLU A 274 26.20 -15.93 13.46
C GLU A 274 25.70 -15.31 14.78
N GLY A 275 25.72 -13.98 14.91
CA GLY A 275 25.31 -13.26 16.10
C GLY A 275 26.39 -13.12 17.17
N ARG A 276 27.64 -13.49 16.89
CA ARG A 276 28.75 -13.33 17.84
C ARG A 276 29.24 -11.89 17.83
N VAL A 277 29.54 -11.36 19.01
CA VAL A 277 30.15 -10.03 19.16
C VAL A 277 31.62 -10.13 18.73
N VAL A 278 31.97 -9.42 17.65
CA VAL A 278 33.35 -9.29 17.14
C VAL A 278 34.04 -8.06 17.73
N LEU A 279 33.29 -6.97 17.89
CA LEU A 279 33.74 -5.75 18.55
C LEU A 279 32.63 -5.30 19.50
N PRO A 280 32.87 -5.24 20.82
CA PRO A 280 31.89 -4.75 21.79
C PRO A 280 31.41 -3.33 21.45
N LEU A 281 30.20 -3.00 21.89
CA LEU A 281 29.64 -1.66 21.75
C LEU A 281 30.49 -0.62 22.51
N ASP A 282 31.01 0.38 21.80
CA ASP A 282 31.61 1.55 22.44
C ASP A 282 30.52 2.50 22.96
N GLU A 283 30.13 2.32 24.23
CA GLU A 283 29.09 3.13 24.87
C GLU A 283 29.45 4.63 24.91
N ASN A 284 30.73 4.98 25.05
CA ASN A 284 31.16 6.38 25.07
C ASN A 284 30.97 7.02 23.68
N ALA A 285 31.21 6.28 22.61
CA ALA A 285 30.92 6.73 21.26
C ALA A 285 29.40 6.92 21.03
N VAL A 286 28.56 6.03 21.57
CA VAL A 286 27.09 6.19 21.53
C VAL A 286 26.70 7.50 22.23
N ARG A 287 27.11 7.71 23.49
CA ARG A 287 26.78 8.92 24.25
C ARG A 287 27.22 10.21 23.52
N LYS A 288 28.44 10.24 23.02
CA LYS A 288 28.96 11.37 22.21
C LYS A 288 28.12 11.59 20.94
N GLY A 289 27.75 10.50 20.28
CA GLY A 289 26.89 10.52 19.09
C GLY A 289 25.51 11.10 19.38
N VAL A 290 24.86 10.67 20.46
CA VAL A 290 23.54 11.17 20.88
C VAL A 290 23.60 12.66 21.21
N ARG A 291 24.60 13.10 21.99
CA ARG A 291 24.81 14.54 22.26
C ARG A 291 24.98 15.34 20.97
N ARG A 292 25.71 14.79 19.98
CA ARG A 292 25.88 15.43 18.68
C ARG A 292 24.58 15.50 17.90
N LEU A 293 23.76 14.44 17.89
CA LEU A 293 22.45 14.44 17.24
C LEU A 293 21.51 15.47 17.86
N ARG A 294 21.48 15.57 19.20
CA ARG A 294 20.74 16.60 19.93
C ARG A 294 21.18 18.02 19.53
N GLN A 295 22.50 18.26 19.47
CA GLN A 295 23.05 19.56 19.01
C GLN A 295 22.70 19.88 17.54
N LEU A 296 22.48 18.86 16.70
CA LEU A 296 22.05 19.04 15.32
C LEU A 296 20.53 19.29 15.20
N GLY A 297 19.80 19.28 16.32
CA GLY A 297 18.35 19.45 16.35
C GLY A 297 17.61 18.21 15.88
N CYS A 298 18.19 17.01 15.97
CA CYS A 298 17.46 15.78 15.73
C CYS A 298 16.48 15.53 16.89
N THR A 299 15.22 15.23 16.58
CA THR A 299 14.18 14.88 17.56
C THR A 299 13.86 13.39 17.56
N SER A 300 14.26 12.67 16.51
CA SER A 300 14.08 11.22 16.37
C SER A 300 15.38 10.53 15.99
N ILE A 301 15.61 9.32 16.50
CA ILE A 301 16.86 8.56 16.28
C ILE A 301 16.56 7.15 15.77
N ALA A 302 17.12 6.81 14.62
CA ALA A 302 17.23 5.44 14.15
C ALA A 302 18.52 4.80 14.66
N VAL A 303 18.46 3.55 15.13
CA VAL A 303 19.63 2.74 15.50
C VAL A 303 19.68 1.52 14.60
N LEU A 304 20.78 1.38 13.87
CA LEU A 304 20.99 0.27 12.95
C LEU A 304 22.39 -0.30 13.05
N PHE A 305 22.50 -1.45 13.69
CA PHE A 305 23.74 -2.20 13.75
C PHE A 305 23.69 -3.43 12.85
N MET A 306 24.84 -3.76 12.27
CA MET A 306 24.95 -4.92 11.39
C MET A 306 24.60 -6.20 12.15
N HIS A 307 23.75 -7.03 11.55
CA HIS A 307 23.26 -8.29 12.11
C HIS A 307 22.49 -8.18 13.45
N SER A 308 21.93 -7.00 13.76
CA SER A 308 21.07 -6.82 14.94
C SER A 308 19.83 -7.72 14.97
N PHE A 309 19.33 -8.11 13.79
CA PHE A 309 18.24 -9.09 13.66
C PHE A 309 18.64 -10.51 14.12
N THR A 310 19.93 -10.83 14.19
CA THR A 310 20.45 -12.10 14.73
C THR A 310 20.77 -11.95 16.22
N ASN A 311 21.38 -10.83 16.61
CA ASN A 311 21.68 -10.50 18.00
C ASN A 311 21.41 -9.00 18.26
N PRO A 312 20.29 -8.65 18.93
CA PRO A 312 19.88 -7.26 19.10
C PRO A 312 20.55 -6.54 20.27
N SER A 313 21.43 -7.23 21.04
CA SER A 313 21.98 -6.73 22.30
C SER A 313 22.59 -5.32 22.21
N HIS A 314 23.34 -5.03 21.15
CA HIS A 314 23.94 -3.70 20.96
C HIS A 314 22.90 -2.61 20.67
N GLU A 315 21.85 -2.90 19.88
CA GLU A 315 20.79 -1.91 19.62
C GLU A 315 19.96 -1.63 20.87
N LEU A 316 19.64 -2.68 21.64
CA LEU A 316 18.94 -2.55 22.92
C LEU A 316 19.74 -1.69 23.90
N ARG A 317 21.05 -1.96 24.03
CA ARG A 317 21.93 -1.15 24.89
C ARG A 317 22.06 0.29 24.39
N ALA A 318 22.13 0.51 23.08
CA ALA A 318 22.17 1.86 22.53
C ALA A 318 20.88 2.65 22.83
N ARG A 319 19.69 2.01 22.83
CA ARG A 319 18.43 2.66 23.23
C ARG A 319 18.49 3.17 24.67
N GLU A 320 18.98 2.36 25.60
CA GLU A 320 19.14 2.76 27.00
C GLU A 320 20.03 4.01 27.11
N LEU A 321 21.18 3.99 26.44
CA LEU A 321 22.12 5.12 26.40
C LEU A 321 21.53 6.38 25.75
N VAL A 322 20.69 6.22 24.72
CA VAL A 322 19.98 7.33 24.08
C VAL A 322 19.01 7.98 25.07
N LEU A 323 18.20 7.17 25.79
CA LEU A 323 17.24 7.67 26.76
C LEU A 323 17.92 8.34 27.97
N GLU A 324 19.10 7.87 28.37
CA GLU A 324 19.91 8.51 29.42
C GLU A 324 20.47 9.88 29.00
N GLU A 325 20.96 10.02 27.76
CA GLU A 325 21.64 11.23 27.28
C GLU A 325 20.71 12.26 26.64
N PHE A 326 19.58 11.81 26.11
CA PHE A 326 18.57 12.62 25.46
C PHE A 326 17.16 12.15 25.87
N PRO A 327 16.74 12.42 27.12
CA PRO A 327 15.43 12.00 27.64
C PRO A 327 14.25 12.55 26.85
N ASP A 328 14.39 13.75 26.27
CA ASP A 328 13.35 14.43 25.50
C ASP A 328 13.27 13.97 24.02
N VAL A 329 13.99 12.91 23.64
CA VAL A 329 13.90 12.35 22.29
C VAL A 329 12.47 11.89 22.01
N GLU A 330 11.87 12.33 20.91
CA GLU A 330 10.46 12.04 20.60
C GLU A 330 10.25 10.57 20.23
N HIS A 331 11.23 9.95 19.56
CA HIS A 331 11.14 8.57 19.11
C HIS A 331 12.50 7.91 18.89
N ILE A 332 12.57 6.60 19.15
CA ILE A 332 13.74 5.76 18.86
C ILE A 332 13.26 4.55 18.06
N SER A 333 13.79 4.35 16.86
CA SER A 333 13.52 3.15 16.05
C SER A 333 14.71 2.22 16.04
N LEU A 334 14.54 0.99 16.53
CA LEU A 334 15.57 -0.05 16.46
C LEU A 334 15.35 -0.93 15.22
N SER A 335 16.40 -1.14 14.44
CA SER A 335 16.25 -1.83 13.16
C SER A 335 15.81 -3.29 13.30
N HIS A 336 16.15 -3.96 14.41
CA HIS A 336 15.67 -5.31 14.71
C HIS A 336 14.19 -5.38 15.11
N GLU A 337 13.58 -4.27 15.55
CA GLU A 337 12.14 -4.22 15.88
C GLU A 337 11.31 -3.84 14.64
N VAL A 338 11.85 -2.97 13.79
CA VAL A 338 11.18 -2.47 12.58
C VAL A 338 11.24 -3.47 11.43
N LEU A 339 12.43 -3.99 11.09
CA LEU A 339 12.61 -4.95 10.01
C LEU A 339 13.70 -5.99 10.37
N PRO A 340 13.37 -7.05 11.13
CA PRO A 340 14.31 -8.08 11.61
C PRO A 340 14.82 -9.04 10.52
N ARG A 341 15.29 -8.51 9.38
CA ARG A 341 15.87 -9.30 8.30
C ARG A 341 16.96 -8.58 7.52
N ALA A 342 17.69 -9.37 6.74
CA ALA A 342 18.57 -8.89 5.68
C ALA A 342 17.76 -8.67 4.37
N PRO A 343 18.26 -7.86 3.40
CA PRO A 343 19.55 -7.16 3.37
C PRO A 343 19.58 -5.86 4.18
N GLU A 344 20.77 -5.25 4.28
CA GLU A 344 21.00 -4.06 5.12
C GLU A 344 20.45 -2.77 4.53
N PHE A 345 20.43 -2.62 3.20
CA PHE A 345 19.92 -1.42 2.55
C PHE A 345 18.43 -1.20 2.86
N GLU A 346 17.62 -2.24 2.67
CA GLU A 346 16.17 -2.24 2.89
C GLU A 346 15.86 -2.00 4.37
N ARG A 347 16.62 -2.63 5.27
CA ARG A 347 16.52 -2.40 6.72
C ARG A 347 16.88 -0.96 7.07
N THR A 348 17.94 -0.41 6.49
CA THR A 348 18.35 0.99 6.70
C THR A 348 17.29 1.97 6.25
N SER A 349 16.81 1.80 5.03
CA SER A 349 15.77 2.66 4.46
C SER A 349 14.48 2.58 5.28
N THR A 350 14.01 1.37 5.62
CA THR A 350 12.76 1.18 6.37
C THR A 350 12.85 1.74 7.80
N THR A 351 13.95 1.50 8.52
CA THR A 351 14.13 2.03 9.88
C THR A 351 14.27 3.55 9.90
N LEU A 352 14.95 4.14 8.91
CA LEU A 352 15.01 5.60 8.76
C LEU A 352 13.64 6.21 8.50
N VAL A 353 12.87 5.63 7.57
CA VAL A 353 11.50 6.08 7.28
C VAL A 353 10.62 5.96 8.52
N ASN A 354 10.69 4.85 9.27
CA ASN A 354 9.96 4.69 10.52
C ASN A 354 10.28 5.80 11.52
N ALA A 355 11.57 6.05 11.78
CA ALA A 355 12.01 7.11 12.69
C ALA A 355 11.57 8.50 12.21
N TYR A 356 11.48 8.71 10.91
CA TYR A 356 11.08 9.98 10.31
C TYR A 356 9.59 10.28 10.47
N VAL A 357 8.73 9.28 10.28
CA VAL A 357 7.26 9.46 10.31
C VAL A 357 6.64 9.26 11.69
N ALA A 358 7.26 8.45 12.56
CA ALA A 358 6.68 8.04 13.84
C ALA A 358 6.27 9.18 14.77
N PRO A 359 7.07 10.26 14.99
CA PRO A 359 6.68 11.32 15.91
C PRO A 359 5.37 12.02 15.52
N ARG A 360 5.20 12.32 14.22
CA ARG A 360 4.00 13.00 13.71
C ARG A 360 2.76 12.11 13.84
N ILE A 361 2.91 10.82 13.53
CA ILE A 361 1.83 9.83 13.69
C ILE A 361 1.46 9.68 15.16
N ALA A 362 2.44 9.53 16.05
CA ALA A 362 2.19 9.37 17.49
C ALA A 362 1.53 10.61 18.11
N HIS A 363 1.92 11.82 17.69
CA HIS A 363 1.26 13.06 18.13
C HIS A 363 -0.21 13.07 17.70
N TYR A 364 -0.46 12.82 16.41
CA TYR A 364 -1.80 12.80 15.84
C TYR A 364 -2.71 11.78 16.53
N THR A 365 -2.27 10.53 16.63
CA THR A 365 -3.11 9.46 17.16
C THR A 365 -3.40 9.64 18.65
N ARG A 366 -2.46 10.17 19.43
CA ARG A 366 -2.71 10.56 20.83
C ARG A 366 -3.74 11.68 20.91
N HIS A 367 -3.55 12.77 20.17
CA HIS A 367 -4.49 13.89 20.20
C HIS A 367 -5.91 13.45 19.84
N LEU A 368 -6.08 12.69 18.75
CA LEU A 368 -7.39 12.16 18.36
C LEU A 368 -7.98 11.21 19.41
N THR A 369 -7.16 10.37 20.05
CA THR A 369 -7.61 9.48 21.13
C THR A 369 -8.13 10.29 22.32
N ASP A 370 -7.46 11.39 22.68
CA ASP A 370 -7.86 12.25 23.79
C ASP A 370 -9.17 13.00 23.47
N GLU A 371 -9.33 13.52 22.25
CA GLU A 371 -10.57 14.15 21.78
C GLU A 371 -11.75 13.16 21.79
N LEU A 372 -11.54 11.93 21.32
CA LEU A 372 -12.56 10.87 21.35
C LEU A 372 -12.99 10.56 22.79
N ARG A 373 -12.03 10.44 23.72
CA ARG A 373 -12.32 10.21 25.14
C ARG A 373 -13.06 11.39 25.78
N ALA A 374 -12.65 12.62 25.48
CA ALA A 374 -13.34 13.82 25.94
C ALA A 374 -14.78 13.89 25.42
N ALA A 375 -15.03 13.38 24.20
CA ALA A 375 -16.34 13.21 23.62
C ALA A 375 -17.12 11.99 24.14
N GLY A 376 -16.59 11.21 25.09
CA GLY A 376 -17.31 10.09 25.73
C GLY A 376 -17.10 8.71 25.10
N TYR A 377 -16.19 8.55 24.14
CA TYR A 377 -15.83 7.24 23.60
C TYR A 377 -15.02 6.42 24.61
N ALA A 378 -15.53 5.24 24.98
CA ALA A 378 -14.89 4.34 25.93
C ALA A 378 -14.09 3.20 25.29
N GLY A 379 -14.23 3.01 23.97
CA GLY A 379 -13.57 1.93 23.24
C GLY A 379 -12.12 2.25 22.85
N GLN A 380 -11.54 1.32 22.08
CA GLN A 380 -10.21 1.49 21.51
C GLN A 380 -10.32 1.82 20.01
N MET A 381 -9.77 2.97 19.61
CA MET A 381 -9.60 3.30 18.20
C MET A 381 -8.61 2.32 17.56
N LEU A 382 -8.93 1.83 16.36
CA LEU A 382 -8.05 1.01 15.55
C LEU A 382 -7.58 1.78 14.32
N ILE A 383 -6.38 1.48 13.84
CA ILE A 383 -5.77 2.13 12.69
C ILE A 383 -5.44 1.09 11.62
N MET A 384 -5.83 1.36 10.38
CA MET A 384 -5.53 0.53 9.22
C MET A 384 -4.04 0.54 8.89
N GLN A 385 -3.48 -0.64 8.65
CA GLN A 385 -2.12 -0.82 8.16
C GLN A 385 -2.12 -1.13 6.66
N SER A 386 -0.99 -0.87 6.01
CA SER A 386 -0.75 -1.21 4.60
C SER A 386 -0.84 -2.70 4.26
N THR A 387 -0.81 -3.59 5.26
CA THR A 387 -1.00 -5.04 5.12
C THR A 387 -2.47 -5.45 4.96
N GLY A 388 -3.44 -4.56 5.20
CA GLY A 388 -4.87 -4.85 5.12
C GLY A 388 -5.54 -5.17 6.45
N GLY A 389 -4.80 -5.16 7.56
CA GLY A 389 -5.36 -5.33 8.89
C GLY A 389 -5.22 -4.11 9.78
N VAL A 390 -5.90 -4.15 10.92
CA VAL A 390 -6.01 -3.02 11.85
C VAL A 390 -5.30 -3.29 13.17
N MET A 391 -4.73 -2.26 13.78
CA MET A 391 -4.08 -2.35 15.10
C MET A 391 -4.28 -1.06 15.91
N PRO A 392 -4.17 -1.10 17.25
CA PRO A 392 -4.27 0.10 18.09
C PRO A 392 -3.15 1.13 17.85
N PRO A 393 -3.39 2.42 18.17
CA PRO A 393 -2.42 3.51 18.06
C PRO A 393 -1.02 3.21 18.59
N ASP A 394 -0.92 2.61 19.78
CA ASP A 394 0.37 2.34 20.43
C ASP A 394 1.22 1.32 19.65
N TYR A 395 0.58 0.31 19.05
CA TYR A 395 1.25 -0.65 18.19
C TYR A 395 1.78 0.04 16.94
N VAL A 396 0.90 0.79 16.28
CA VAL A 396 1.19 1.48 15.03
C VAL A 396 2.27 2.54 15.21
N ALA A 397 2.29 3.27 16.33
CA ALA A 397 3.32 4.27 16.61
C ALA A 397 4.75 3.67 16.66
N ARG A 398 4.91 2.41 17.08
CA ARG A 398 6.21 1.70 17.05
C ARG A 398 6.64 1.31 15.64
N LYS A 399 5.69 0.94 14.80
CA LYS A 399 5.90 0.51 13.39
C LYS A 399 5.23 1.47 12.41
N ALA A 400 5.38 2.77 12.62
CA ALA A 400 4.66 3.83 11.91
C ALA A 400 4.83 3.79 10.38
N VAL A 401 5.95 3.23 9.90
CA VAL A 401 6.17 2.98 8.46
C VAL A 401 5.13 2.03 7.85
N SER A 402 4.44 1.20 8.64
CA SER A 402 3.36 0.32 8.18
C SER A 402 2.10 1.08 7.75
N LEU A 403 1.98 2.37 8.04
CA LEU A 403 0.87 3.21 7.59
C LEU A 403 1.05 3.77 6.18
N LEU A 404 2.22 3.64 5.56
CA LEU A 404 2.40 4.14 4.20
C LEU A 404 1.46 3.38 3.26
N GLY A 405 0.58 4.07 2.53
CA GLY A 405 -0.38 3.43 1.64
C GLY A 405 -1.52 2.69 2.33
N SER A 406 -1.81 2.95 3.61
CA SER A 406 -2.93 2.31 4.30
C SER A 406 -4.30 2.71 3.76
N GLY A 407 -4.45 3.92 3.19
CA GLY A 407 -5.73 4.41 2.67
C GLY A 407 -6.29 3.52 1.55
N PRO A 408 -5.61 3.39 0.40
CA PRO A 408 -6.07 2.54 -0.71
C PRO A 408 -6.25 1.07 -0.32
N THR A 409 -5.44 0.59 0.63
CA THR A 409 -5.57 -0.77 1.18
C THR A 409 -6.94 -1.03 1.78
N GLY A 410 -7.56 -0.05 2.47
CA GLY A 410 -8.94 -0.17 2.95
C GLY A 410 -9.90 -0.50 1.81
N GLY A 411 -9.86 0.26 0.72
CA GLY A 411 -10.74 0.06 -0.44
C GLY A 411 -10.62 -1.35 -1.02
N VAL A 412 -9.39 -1.87 -1.13
CA VAL A 412 -9.13 -3.22 -1.62
C VAL A 412 -9.68 -4.29 -0.67
N MET A 413 -9.55 -4.11 0.65
CA MET A 413 -10.15 -5.04 1.62
C MET A 413 -11.68 -5.04 1.55
N GLY A 414 -12.29 -3.86 1.40
CA GLY A 414 -13.72 -3.73 1.12
C GLY A 414 -14.11 -4.48 -0.16
N ALA A 415 -13.30 -4.35 -1.22
CA ALA A 415 -13.53 -4.98 -2.51
C ALA A 415 -13.52 -6.50 -2.39
N ALA A 416 -12.53 -7.06 -1.69
CA ALA A 416 -12.44 -8.51 -1.46
C ALA A 416 -13.69 -9.07 -0.76
N VAL A 417 -14.21 -8.35 0.25
CA VAL A 417 -15.42 -8.79 0.96
C VAL A 417 -16.67 -8.66 0.08
N ALA A 418 -16.84 -7.55 -0.65
CA ALA A 418 -17.98 -7.36 -1.53
C ALA A 418 -17.99 -8.38 -2.69
N ALA A 419 -16.84 -8.59 -3.33
CA ALA A 419 -16.65 -9.59 -4.38
C ALA A 419 -16.99 -10.99 -3.89
N GLY A 420 -16.44 -11.36 -2.72
CA GLY A 420 -16.59 -12.68 -2.14
C GLY A 420 -18.05 -13.02 -1.87
N ARG A 421 -18.85 -12.04 -1.42
CA ARG A 421 -20.30 -12.18 -1.24
C ARG A 421 -21.04 -12.40 -2.58
N SER A 422 -20.58 -11.78 -3.66
CA SER A 422 -21.09 -12.00 -5.03
C SER A 422 -20.45 -13.20 -5.76
N GLY A 423 -19.69 -14.03 -5.04
CA GLY A 423 -19.05 -15.24 -5.58
C GLY A 423 -17.85 -14.99 -6.50
N VAL A 424 -17.29 -13.78 -6.48
CA VAL A 424 -16.11 -13.38 -7.26
C VAL A 424 -14.86 -13.44 -6.40
N ARG A 425 -13.82 -14.11 -6.89
CA ARG A 425 -12.54 -14.30 -6.17
C ARG A 425 -11.33 -13.73 -6.91
N ASP A 426 -11.39 -13.70 -8.23
CA ASP A 426 -10.32 -13.19 -9.09
C ASP A 426 -10.82 -11.93 -9.80
N PHE A 427 -10.26 -10.79 -9.43
CA PHE A 427 -10.70 -9.50 -9.94
C PHE A 427 -9.61 -8.43 -9.83
N VAL A 428 -9.80 -7.34 -10.58
CA VAL A 428 -9.03 -6.11 -10.43
C VAL A 428 -9.87 -5.11 -9.66
N ALA A 429 -9.36 -4.68 -8.50
CA ALA A 429 -9.90 -3.56 -7.73
C ALA A 429 -9.40 -2.26 -8.36
N VAL A 430 -10.31 -1.35 -8.67
CA VAL A 430 -10.01 -0.04 -9.23
C VAL A 430 -10.73 1.06 -8.44
N ASP A 431 -9.95 2.01 -7.91
CA ASP A 431 -10.45 3.20 -7.22
C ASP A 431 -10.17 4.42 -8.09
N MET A 432 -11.20 5.20 -8.44
CA MET A 432 -10.98 6.49 -9.10
C MET A 432 -11.55 7.63 -8.26
N GLY A 433 -10.63 8.45 -7.74
CA GLY A 433 -10.92 9.68 -7.02
C GLY A 433 -10.91 10.92 -7.93
N GLY A 434 -10.74 12.09 -7.31
CA GLY A 434 -10.54 13.35 -8.02
C GLY A 434 -9.11 13.55 -8.53
N THR A 435 -8.11 12.91 -7.92
CA THR A 435 -6.69 13.17 -8.21
C THR A 435 -5.94 11.94 -8.70
N SER A 436 -6.36 10.75 -8.26
CA SER A 436 -5.63 9.50 -8.42
C SER A 436 -6.55 8.35 -8.81
N TYR A 437 -5.92 7.34 -9.40
CA TYR A 437 -6.51 6.08 -9.79
C TYR A 437 -5.64 4.95 -9.24
N ASP A 438 -6.21 4.16 -8.34
CA ASP A 438 -5.52 3.08 -7.65
C ASP A 438 -5.96 1.72 -8.20
N VAL A 439 -4.98 0.84 -8.45
CA VAL A 439 -5.22 -0.50 -9.00
C VAL A 439 -4.61 -1.54 -8.07
N CYS A 440 -5.38 -2.59 -7.79
CA CYS A 440 -4.88 -3.77 -7.09
C CYS A 440 -5.40 -5.06 -7.72
N LEU A 441 -4.52 -6.05 -7.86
CA LEU A 441 -4.89 -7.41 -8.25
C LEU A 441 -5.32 -8.21 -7.01
N VAL A 442 -6.48 -8.85 -7.10
CA VAL A 442 -6.98 -9.79 -6.08
C VAL A 442 -7.13 -11.16 -6.72
N ARG A 443 -6.49 -12.18 -6.12
CA ARG A 443 -6.55 -13.58 -6.56
C ARG A 443 -7.01 -14.47 -5.42
N GLY A 444 -7.90 -15.42 -5.72
CA GLY A 444 -8.45 -16.33 -4.72
C GLY A 444 -9.20 -15.63 -3.57
N GLY A 445 -9.63 -14.38 -3.76
CA GLY A 445 -10.30 -13.56 -2.75
C GLY A 445 -9.35 -12.84 -1.78
N ALA A 446 -8.03 -12.87 -2.01
CA ALA A 446 -7.04 -12.16 -1.21
C ALA A 446 -6.21 -11.21 -2.08
N PRO A 447 -5.92 -9.98 -1.60
CA PRO A 447 -5.08 -9.05 -2.33
C PRO A 447 -3.64 -9.55 -2.41
N GLU A 448 -2.96 -9.23 -3.51
CA GLU A 448 -1.54 -9.51 -3.64
C GLU A 448 -0.73 -8.70 -2.61
N ILE A 449 0.10 -9.40 -1.82
CA ILE A 449 1.00 -8.79 -0.85
C ILE A 449 2.40 -8.77 -1.41
N LYS A 450 2.93 -7.58 -1.63
CA LYS A 450 4.30 -7.37 -2.08
C LYS A 450 5.24 -7.26 -0.89
N THR A 451 6.31 -8.04 -0.90
CA THR A 451 7.33 -8.07 0.17
C THR A 451 8.71 -7.62 -0.31
N ASP A 452 8.88 -7.46 -1.63
CA ASP A 452 10.09 -7.02 -2.32
C ASP A 452 9.80 -5.78 -3.19
N TRP A 453 10.80 -4.94 -3.45
CA TRP A 453 10.71 -3.78 -4.37
C TRP A 453 9.55 -2.80 -4.10
N ASN A 454 9.48 -2.25 -2.90
CA ASN A 454 8.51 -1.22 -2.54
C ASN A 454 9.16 0.17 -2.45
N TRP A 455 9.54 0.72 -3.60
CA TRP A 455 10.11 2.06 -3.73
C TRP A 455 9.03 3.14 -3.62
N ARG A 456 8.50 3.35 -2.41
CA ARG A 456 7.52 4.40 -2.12
C ARG A 456 8.23 5.70 -1.73
N TYR A 457 7.76 6.80 -2.31
CA TYR A 457 8.32 8.14 -2.03
C TYR A 457 9.84 8.19 -2.18
N ARG A 458 10.38 7.42 -3.14
CA ARG A 458 11.80 7.33 -3.48
C ARG A 458 12.69 6.71 -2.39
N TYR A 459 12.09 6.09 -1.39
CA TYR A 459 12.74 5.24 -0.38
C TYR A 459 12.27 3.81 -0.54
N TYR A 460 13.14 2.85 -0.22
CA TYR A 460 12.74 1.45 -0.20
C TYR A 460 12.05 1.12 1.13
N ILE A 461 10.88 0.52 1.07
CA ILE A 461 10.16 0.00 2.24
C ILE A 461 10.20 -1.53 2.21
N GLY A 462 10.72 -2.15 3.26
CA GLY A 462 10.95 -3.60 3.30
C GLY A 462 9.86 -4.41 3.99
N LEU A 463 8.77 -3.76 4.41
CA LEU A 463 7.61 -4.41 5.02
C LEU A 463 6.67 -5.00 3.95
N PRO A 464 5.96 -6.11 4.27
CA PRO A 464 4.84 -6.60 3.48
C PRO A 464 3.74 -5.55 3.37
N MET A 465 3.25 -5.30 2.16
CA MET A 465 2.20 -4.29 1.90
C MET A 465 1.31 -4.78 0.76
N VAL A 466 0.02 -4.43 0.78
CA VAL A 466 -0.87 -4.66 -0.36
C VAL A 466 -0.30 -3.95 -1.60
N ASP A 467 -0.22 -4.68 -2.71
CA ASP A 467 0.33 -4.19 -3.99
C ASP A 467 -0.69 -3.29 -4.69
N VAL A 468 -0.89 -2.10 -4.14
CA VAL A 468 -1.64 -1.03 -4.77
C VAL A 468 -0.70 -0.17 -5.61
N GLN A 469 -1.03 -0.02 -6.89
CA GLN A 469 -0.35 0.90 -7.80
C GLN A 469 -1.24 2.10 -8.09
N SER A 470 -0.72 3.28 -7.80
CA SER A 470 -1.42 4.56 -8.02
C SER A 470 -0.93 5.23 -9.30
N VAL A 471 -1.85 5.76 -10.09
CA VAL A 471 -1.54 6.59 -11.27
C VAL A 471 -2.24 7.95 -11.13
N GLY A 472 -1.58 9.00 -11.60
CA GLY A 472 -2.14 10.36 -11.67
C GLY A 472 -3.20 10.50 -12.76
N ALA A 473 -4.32 9.80 -12.57
CA ALA A 473 -5.51 9.87 -13.39
C ALA A 473 -6.72 9.90 -12.45
N GLY A 474 -7.67 10.79 -12.67
CA GLY A 474 -8.76 11.08 -11.74
C GLY A 474 -9.63 12.20 -12.30
N GLY A 475 -10.78 12.47 -11.69
CA GLY A 475 -11.76 13.44 -12.21
C GLY A 475 -11.19 14.85 -12.43
N GLY A 476 -10.31 15.32 -11.56
CA GLY A 476 -9.63 16.61 -11.68
C GLY A 476 -8.40 16.61 -12.57
N SER A 477 -8.04 15.51 -13.24
CA SER A 477 -6.86 15.47 -14.11
C SER A 477 -6.99 16.48 -15.23
N ILE A 478 -5.98 17.33 -15.39
CA ILE A 478 -6.02 18.45 -16.31
C ILE A 478 -5.74 17.95 -17.73
N ALA A 479 -6.62 18.32 -18.65
CA ALA A 479 -6.42 18.14 -20.08
C ALA A 479 -5.60 19.32 -20.65
N SER A 480 -4.62 19.00 -21.49
CA SER A 480 -3.80 20.01 -22.16
C SER A 480 -3.29 19.51 -23.51
N VAL A 481 -3.01 20.45 -24.42
CA VAL A 481 -2.43 20.13 -25.73
C VAL A 481 -0.97 20.56 -25.75
N ARG A 482 -0.07 19.63 -26.07
CA ARG A 482 1.36 19.91 -26.25
C ARG A 482 1.81 19.35 -27.59
N GLN A 483 2.37 20.21 -28.44
CA GLN A 483 2.88 19.82 -29.77
C GLN A 483 1.86 19.04 -30.62
N GLY A 484 0.57 19.41 -30.54
CA GLY A 484 -0.51 18.74 -31.27
C GLY A 484 -1.02 17.43 -30.66
N ALA A 485 -0.49 16.99 -29.51
CA ALA A 485 -0.97 15.83 -28.78
C ALA A 485 -1.83 16.24 -27.58
N LEU A 486 -2.97 15.58 -27.38
CA LEU A 486 -3.78 15.69 -26.17
C LEU A 486 -3.14 14.86 -25.04
N LEU A 487 -2.94 15.50 -23.90
CA LEU A 487 -2.45 14.90 -22.66
C LEU A 487 -3.49 15.13 -21.56
N VAL A 488 -3.73 14.11 -20.75
CA VAL A 488 -4.61 14.18 -19.58
C VAL A 488 -3.84 13.71 -18.36
N GLY A 489 -3.67 14.60 -17.38
CA GLY A 489 -2.78 14.38 -16.25
C GLY A 489 -1.29 14.50 -16.62
N PRO A 490 -0.36 14.22 -15.67
CA PRO A 490 -0.63 13.83 -14.28
C PRO A 490 -1.02 15.00 -13.37
N GLU A 491 -0.93 16.24 -13.85
CA GLU A 491 -1.37 17.43 -13.10
C GLU A 491 -2.88 17.34 -12.84
N SER A 492 -3.30 17.70 -11.62
CA SER A 492 -4.70 17.69 -11.20
C SER A 492 -5.12 19.07 -10.68
N ALA A 493 -6.37 19.45 -10.94
CA ALA A 493 -7.01 20.65 -10.40
C ALA A 493 -7.41 20.50 -8.92
N GLY A 494 -7.29 19.31 -8.33
CA GLY A 494 -7.70 19.02 -6.95
C GLY A 494 -9.18 19.31 -6.72
N ALA A 495 -9.55 19.70 -5.49
CA ALA A 495 -10.89 20.24 -5.18
C ALA A 495 -10.94 21.77 -5.06
N GLN A 496 -9.78 22.42 -4.93
CA GLN A 496 -9.64 23.87 -4.92
C GLN A 496 -8.42 24.25 -5.79
N PRO A 497 -8.62 24.96 -6.92
CA PRO A 497 -9.88 25.53 -7.39
C PRO A 497 -10.87 24.51 -7.98
N GLY A 498 -10.41 23.28 -8.24
CA GLY A 498 -11.23 22.18 -8.78
C GLY A 498 -11.50 22.26 -10.29
N PRO A 499 -12.24 21.27 -10.84
CA PRO A 499 -12.83 21.33 -12.17
C PRO A 499 -13.57 22.64 -12.45
N ALA A 500 -13.59 23.08 -13.72
CA ALA A 500 -14.27 24.32 -14.09
C ALA A 500 -15.77 24.25 -13.78
N CYS A 501 -16.38 23.08 -13.98
CA CYS A 501 -17.79 22.79 -13.72
C CYS A 501 -18.18 22.91 -12.25
N TYR A 502 -17.24 23.00 -11.30
CA TYR A 502 -17.56 23.21 -9.89
C TYR A 502 -17.91 24.67 -9.57
N GLY A 503 -17.63 25.62 -10.48
CA GLY A 503 -17.94 27.04 -10.27
C GLY A 503 -17.13 27.71 -9.15
N ARG A 504 -16.01 27.11 -8.71
CA ARG A 504 -15.17 27.57 -7.58
C ARG A 504 -13.90 28.31 -8.00
N GLY A 505 -13.90 28.88 -9.20
CA GLY A 505 -12.74 29.55 -9.79
C GLY A 505 -11.79 28.63 -10.56
N GLY A 506 -12.13 27.34 -10.70
CA GLY A 506 -11.48 26.42 -11.63
C GLY A 506 -11.63 26.92 -13.06
N ALA A 507 -10.54 26.96 -13.82
CA ALA A 507 -10.57 27.51 -15.18
C ALA A 507 -10.08 26.52 -16.24
N ARG A 508 -9.29 25.51 -15.86
CA ARG A 508 -8.64 24.55 -16.77
C ARG A 508 -9.57 23.38 -17.09
N ALA A 509 -9.49 22.86 -18.30
CA ALA A 509 -10.27 21.67 -18.69
C ALA A 509 -9.79 20.43 -17.91
N THR A 510 -10.75 19.66 -17.37
CA THR A 510 -10.50 18.43 -16.62
C THR A 510 -11.35 17.25 -17.11
N VAL A 511 -11.10 16.06 -16.57
CA VAL A 511 -11.90 14.85 -16.87
C VAL A 511 -13.35 15.03 -16.42
N THR A 512 -13.59 15.58 -15.23
CA THR A 512 -14.95 15.85 -14.73
C THR A 512 -15.68 16.88 -15.58
N ASP A 513 -14.98 17.86 -16.16
CA ASP A 513 -15.59 18.80 -17.12
C ASP A 513 -16.09 18.07 -18.37
N ALA A 514 -15.30 17.10 -18.87
CA ALA A 514 -15.67 16.27 -20.00
C ALA A 514 -16.85 15.34 -19.64
N ASP A 515 -16.80 14.66 -18.50
CA ASP A 515 -17.87 13.77 -18.02
C ASP A 515 -19.20 14.52 -17.85
N ALA A 516 -19.16 15.77 -17.36
CA ALA A 516 -20.34 16.63 -17.28
C ALA A 516 -20.90 16.98 -18.67
N LEU A 517 -20.02 17.33 -19.63
CA LEU A 517 -20.43 17.73 -20.97
C LEU A 517 -20.94 16.55 -21.83
N LEU A 518 -20.40 15.35 -21.62
CA LEU A 518 -20.82 14.10 -22.28
C LEU A 518 -22.11 13.52 -21.70
N GLY A 519 -22.63 14.11 -20.62
CA GLY A 519 -23.87 13.67 -19.97
C GLY A 519 -23.70 12.50 -19.01
N TYR A 520 -22.48 12.18 -18.55
CA TYR A 520 -22.28 11.13 -17.54
C TYR A 520 -22.65 11.60 -16.14
N LEU A 521 -22.45 12.87 -15.82
CA LEU A 521 -22.73 13.43 -14.50
C LEU A 521 -24.06 14.21 -14.46
N PRO A 522 -24.78 14.19 -13.32
CA PRO A 522 -25.93 15.05 -13.12
C PRO A 522 -25.52 16.53 -13.01
N VAL A 523 -26.22 17.38 -13.76
CA VAL A 523 -26.06 18.83 -13.68
C VAL A 523 -26.60 19.34 -12.34
N GLU A 524 -27.82 18.92 -11.98
CA GLU A 524 -28.43 19.19 -10.68
C GLU A 524 -28.32 17.95 -9.79
N GLY A 525 -28.07 18.13 -8.49
CA GLY A 525 -28.04 17.00 -7.56
C GLY A 525 -26.66 16.36 -7.34
N PHE A 526 -25.59 16.91 -7.95
CA PHE A 526 -24.24 16.38 -7.79
C PHE A 526 -23.77 16.40 -6.33
N ALA A 527 -22.97 15.39 -5.95
CA ALA A 527 -22.47 15.17 -4.59
C ALA A 527 -23.59 15.16 -3.51
N GLY A 528 -24.69 14.46 -3.80
CA GLY A 528 -25.83 14.31 -2.89
C GLY A 528 -26.66 15.58 -2.76
N GLY A 529 -26.78 16.36 -3.84
CA GLY A 529 -27.50 17.63 -3.85
C GLY A 529 -26.74 18.83 -3.30
N ARG A 530 -25.44 18.68 -3.02
CA ARG A 530 -24.61 19.76 -2.45
C ARG A 530 -24.09 20.74 -3.50
N MET A 531 -24.11 20.38 -4.78
CA MET A 531 -23.56 21.19 -5.86
C MET A 531 -24.38 21.05 -7.14
N THR A 532 -24.47 22.16 -7.89
CA THR A 532 -24.93 22.20 -9.27
C THR A 532 -23.72 22.43 -10.16
N LEU A 533 -23.59 21.65 -11.23
CA LEU A 533 -22.47 21.75 -12.16
C LEU A 533 -22.71 22.83 -13.21
N ASP A 534 -21.69 23.65 -13.46
CA ASP A 534 -21.68 24.65 -14.53
C ASP A 534 -21.14 24.03 -15.83
N VAL A 535 -22.06 23.52 -16.66
CA VAL A 535 -21.72 22.87 -17.93
C VAL A 535 -21.17 23.87 -18.96
N ASP A 536 -21.55 25.14 -18.88
CA ASP A 536 -21.03 26.18 -19.77
C ASP A 536 -19.58 26.53 -19.44
N ALA A 537 -19.21 26.52 -18.16
CA ALA A 537 -17.82 26.59 -17.73
C ALA A 537 -17.01 25.40 -18.27
N SER A 538 -17.53 24.16 -18.21
CA SER A 538 -16.91 22.99 -18.85
C SER A 538 -16.68 23.21 -20.34
N ARG A 539 -17.73 23.64 -21.05
CA ARG A 539 -17.71 23.87 -22.50
C ARG A 539 -16.65 24.92 -22.86
N ALA A 540 -16.59 26.03 -22.12
CA ALA A 540 -15.63 27.09 -22.34
C ALA A 540 -14.18 26.61 -22.09
N ALA A 541 -13.95 25.88 -21.00
CA ALA A 541 -12.63 25.35 -20.65
C ALA A 541 -12.13 24.34 -21.69
N ILE A 542 -12.95 23.36 -22.07
CA ILE A 542 -12.60 22.32 -23.06
C ILE A 542 -12.37 22.92 -24.44
N THR A 543 -13.24 23.85 -24.86
CA THR A 543 -13.07 24.56 -26.15
C THR A 543 -11.74 25.32 -26.19
N ARG A 544 -11.37 25.98 -25.09
CA ARG A 544 -10.14 26.78 -25.03
C ARG A 544 -8.88 25.93 -24.97
N ASP A 545 -8.86 24.91 -24.10
CA ASP A 545 -7.64 24.16 -23.77
C ASP A 545 -7.39 22.97 -24.70
N VAL A 546 -8.43 22.45 -25.37
CA VAL A 546 -8.36 21.25 -26.21
C VAL A 546 -8.96 21.47 -27.60
N GLY A 547 -10.21 21.92 -27.68
CA GLY A 547 -10.94 22.06 -28.96
C GLY A 547 -10.25 22.98 -29.96
N LYS A 548 -10.03 24.26 -29.59
CA LYS A 548 -9.36 25.26 -30.44
C LYS A 548 -7.92 24.87 -30.82
N PRO A 549 -7.05 24.40 -29.90
CA PRO A 549 -5.70 23.98 -30.26
C PRO A 549 -5.62 22.80 -31.24
N LEU A 550 -6.60 21.88 -31.21
CA LEU A 550 -6.63 20.70 -32.09
C LEU A 550 -7.55 20.86 -33.31
N GLY A 551 -8.33 21.94 -33.39
CA GLY A 551 -9.34 22.12 -34.43
C GLY A 551 -10.52 21.16 -34.30
N LEU A 552 -10.86 20.74 -33.09
CA LEU A 552 -11.98 19.86 -32.78
C LEU A 552 -13.18 20.65 -32.28
N ASP A 553 -14.39 20.16 -32.54
CA ASP A 553 -15.55 20.63 -31.81
C ASP A 553 -15.46 20.20 -30.33
N VAL A 554 -16.29 20.83 -29.49
CA VAL A 554 -16.18 20.67 -28.05
C VAL A 554 -16.60 19.28 -27.55
N ILE A 555 -17.51 18.60 -28.25
CA ILE A 555 -17.94 17.24 -27.89
C ILE A 555 -16.85 16.24 -28.28
N ASP A 556 -16.28 16.37 -29.49
CA ASP A 556 -15.14 15.56 -29.91
C ASP A 556 -13.92 15.77 -29.01
N ALA A 557 -13.67 17.02 -28.57
CA ALA A 557 -12.62 17.33 -27.62
C ALA A 557 -12.88 16.67 -26.24
N ALA A 558 -14.11 16.74 -25.72
CA ALA A 558 -14.48 16.10 -24.46
C ALA A 558 -14.38 14.57 -24.55
N TRP A 559 -14.84 13.98 -25.66
CA TRP A 559 -14.69 12.56 -25.93
C TRP A 559 -13.23 12.13 -26.05
N GLY A 560 -12.37 12.98 -26.64
CA GLY A 560 -10.93 12.77 -26.65
C GLY A 560 -10.32 12.71 -25.24
N ILE A 561 -10.76 13.58 -24.32
CA ILE A 561 -10.31 13.58 -22.92
C ILE A 561 -10.70 12.27 -22.22
N GLU A 562 -11.95 11.85 -22.38
CA GLU A 562 -12.50 10.59 -21.85
C GLU A 562 -11.66 9.38 -22.34
N ARG A 563 -11.43 9.30 -23.65
CA ARG A 563 -10.71 8.16 -24.24
C ARG A 563 -9.26 8.09 -23.77
N ILE A 564 -8.59 9.24 -23.65
CA ILE A 564 -7.21 9.29 -23.21
C ILE A 564 -7.09 8.93 -21.72
N VAL A 565 -7.99 9.40 -20.85
CA VAL A 565 -7.94 9.02 -19.43
C VAL A 565 -8.22 7.53 -19.26
N ASN A 566 -9.18 6.96 -19.98
CA ASN A 566 -9.49 5.53 -19.92
C ASN A 566 -8.37 4.66 -20.49
N ALA A 567 -7.72 5.07 -21.59
CA ALA A 567 -6.54 4.38 -22.10
C ALA A 567 -5.37 4.41 -21.09
N ASN A 568 -5.16 5.54 -20.41
CA ASN A 568 -4.13 5.66 -19.38
C ASN A 568 -4.40 4.74 -18.17
N MET A 569 -5.66 4.68 -17.70
CA MET A 569 -6.09 3.80 -16.61
C MET A 569 -6.03 2.32 -17.01
N ALA A 570 -6.50 1.94 -18.20
CA ALA A 570 -6.37 0.58 -18.70
C ALA A 570 -4.90 0.16 -18.85
N ASN A 571 -4.01 1.06 -19.28
CA ASN A 571 -2.58 0.78 -19.30
C ASN A 571 -1.98 0.62 -17.89
N ALA A 572 -2.50 1.32 -16.88
CA ALA A 572 -2.13 1.09 -15.49
C ALA A 572 -2.50 -0.33 -15.03
N VAL A 573 -3.73 -0.75 -15.33
CA VAL A 573 -4.18 -2.12 -15.05
C VAL A 573 -3.31 -3.15 -15.76
N ARG A 574 -3.04 -2.99 -17.06
CA ARG A 574 -2.16 -3.89 -17.83
C ARG A 574 -0.76 -4.01 -17.21
N ARG A 575 -0.19 -2.91 -16.73
CA ARG A 575 1.11 -2.94 -16.04
C ARG A 575 1.06 -3.81 -14.78
N VAL A 576 0.06 -3.60 -13.91
CA VAL A 576 -0.13 -4.41 -12.69
C VAL A 576 -0.33 -5.89 -13.03
N LEU A 577 -1.17 -6.21 -14.01
CA LEU A 577 -1.44 -7.60 -14.36
C LEU A 577 -0.22 -8.29 -14.99
N SER A 578 0.53 -7.57 -15.82
CA SER A 578 1.72 -8.12 -16.50
C SER A 578 2.83 -8.54 -15.54
N THR A 579 3.01 -7.83 -14.41
CA THR A 579 4.00 -8.21 -13.38
C THR A 579 3.65 -9.50 -12.64
N HIS A 580 2.37 -9.90 -12.71
CA HIS A 580 1.82 -11.08 -12.03
C HIS A 580 1.42 -12.21 -13.02
N GLY A 581 1.71 -12.04 -14.31
CA GLY A 581 1.32 -13.00 -15.36
C GLY A 581 -0.19 -13.18 -15.53
N ALA A 582 -0.98 -12.17 -15.16
CA ALA A 582 -2.43 -12.22 -15.13
C ALA A 582 -3.07 -11.74 -16.44
N ASP A 583 -4.16 -12.40 -16.86
CA ASP A 583 -4.99 -12.01 -18.01
C ASP A 583 -6.27 -11.29 -17.53
N PRO A 584 -6.50 -10.01 -17.88
CA PRO A 584 -7.71 -9.29 -17.46
C PRO A 584 -9.01 -9.97 -17.93
N ARG A 585 -8.99 -10.68 -19.06
CA ARG A 585 -10.21 -11.27 -19.67
C ARG A 585 -10.80 -12.40 -18.84
N THR A 586 -10.02 -13.00 -17.95
CA THR A 586 -10.47 -14.06 -17.04
C THR A 586 -10.92 -13.53 -15.68
N MET A 587 -10.91 -12.21 -15.50
CA MET A 587 -11.15 -11.55 -14.22
C MET A 587 -12.41 -10.68 -14.28
N ALA A 588 -12.98 -10.39 -13.11
CA ALA A 588 -13.94 -9.30 -12.97
C ALA A 588 -13.23 -7.97 -12.68
N MET A 589 -13.94 -6.86 -12.83
CA MET A 589 -13.54 -5.55 -12.31
C MET A 589 -14.41 -5.19 -11.11
N ILE A 590 -13.82 -4.61 -10.07
CA ILE A 590 -14.59 -3.99 -8.99
C ILE A 590 -14.23 -2.53 -8.97
N ALA A 591 -15.18 -1.69 -9.33
CA ALA A 591 -14.98 -0.25 -9.43
C ALA A 591 -15.58 0.45 -8.22
N TYR A 592 -14.76 1.24 -7.55
CA TYR A 592 -15.15 2.07 -6.41
C TYR A 592 -14.48 3.45 -6.48
N GLY A 593 -14.68 4.27 -5.46
CA GLY A 593 -14.40 5.70 -5.52
C GLY A 593 -15.52 6.48 -6.20
N GLY A 594 -15.42 7.81 -6.18
CA GLY A 594 -16.46 8.68 -6.73
C GLY A 594 -16.61 8.58 -8.24
N ASN A 595 -15.49 8.42 -8.96
CA ASN A 595 -15.46 8.36 -10.43
C ASN A 595 -15.27 6.94 -10.98
N GLY A 596 -15.05 5.93 -10.12
CA GLY A 596 -14.74 4.58 -10.60
C GLY A 596 -15.86 4.00 -11.45
N ALA A 597 -17.10 4.08 -10.95
CA ALA A 597 -18.29 3.59 -11.64
C ALA A 597 -18.61 4.35 -12.94
N VAL A 598 -18.18 5.62 -13.04
CA VAL A 598 -18.39 6.46 -14.23
C VAL A 598 -17.61 5.91 -15.42
N HIS A 599 -16.38 5.46 -15.16
CA HIS A 599 -15.41 5.05 -16.18
C HIS A 599 -15.27 3.52 -16.32
N ALA A 600 -15.88 2.73 -15.44
CA ALA A 600 -15.69 1.28 -15.38
C ALA A 600 -16.05 0.56 -16.70
N TRP A 601 -17.13 0.99 -17.37
CA TRP A 601 -17.57 0.38 -18.63
C TRP A 601 -16.52 0.52 -19.74
N ALA A 602 -15.96 1.71 -19.92
CA ALA A 602 -14.97 2.00 -20.96
C ALA A 602 -13.67 1.23 -20.70
N GLN A 603 -13.24 1.18 -19.44
CA GLN A 603 -12.08 0.40 -19.04
C GLN A 603 -12.28 -1.10 -19.27
N ALA A 604 -13.47 -1.62 -18.93
CA ALA A 604 -13.77 -3.04 -19.12
C ALA A 604 -13.74 -3.44 -20.60
N VAL A 605 -14.30 -2.61 -21.49
CA VAL A 605 -14.21 -2.82 -22.95
C VAL A 605 -12.75 -2.83 -23.42
N GLU A 606 -11.97 -1.82 -23.05
CA GLU A 606 -10.55 -1.67 -23.43
C GLU A 606 -9.68 -2.84 -22.91
N LEU A 607 -10.01 -3.40 -21.74
CA LEU A 607 -9.31 -4.52 -21.12
C LEU A 607 -9.87 -5.91 -21.53
N GLY A 608 -11.03 -5.96 -22.17
CA GLY A 608 -11.74 -7.20 -22.48
C GLY A 608 -12.35 -7.90 -21.25
N ILE A 609 -12.60 -7.16 -20.17
CA ILE A 609 -13.29 -7.64 -18.97
C ILE A 609 -14.80 -7.70 -19.26
N ARG A 610 -15.46 -8.80 -18.87
CA ARG A 610 -16.88 -9.07 -19.19
C ARG A 610 -17.84 -8.88 -18.02
N ARG A 611 -17.31 -8.67 -16.81
CA ARG A 611 -18.11 -8.54 -15.59
C ARG A 611 -17.54 -7.43 -14.72
N ILE A 612 -18.39 -6.48 -14.35
CA ILE A 612 -18.06 -5.37 -13.45
C ILE A 612 -18.96 -5.49 -12.22
N LEU A 613 -18.39 -5.36 -11.03
CA LEU A 613 -19.13 -5.14 -9.80
C LEU A 613 -18.95 -3.68 -9.36
N VAL A 614 -20.06 -2.99 -9.12
CA VAL A 614 -20.05 -1.66 -8.50
C VAL A 614 -20.86 -1.72 -7.20
N PRO A 615 -20.20 -1.71 -6.03
CA PRO A 615 -20.90 -1.64 -4.75
C PRO A 615 -21.67 -0.32 -4.60
N LYS A 616 -22.88 -0.32 -4.04
CA LYS A 616 -23.60 0.93 -3.72
C LYS A 616 -22.81 1.84 -2.75
N SER A 617 -21.96 1.23 -1.93
CA SER A 617 -21.05 1.93 -1.02
C SER A 617 -19.71 2.34 -1.66
N ALA A 618 -19.55 2.16 -2.98
CA ALA A 618 -18.37 2.53 -3.76
C ALA A 618 -17.74 3.90 -3.39
N PRO A 619 -18.51 4.97 -3.13
CA PRO A 619 -17.92 6.28 -2.82
C PRO A 619 -17.20 6.38 -1.48
N ALA A 620 -17.51 5.51 -0.51
CA ALA A 620 -16.93 5.49 0.84
C ALA A 620 -16.34 4.12 1.15
N PHE A 621 -15.90 3.43 0.11
CA PHE A 621 -15.56 2.01 0.16
C PHE A 621 -14.26 1.75 0.91
N SER A 622 -13.33 2.71 0.90
CA SER A 622 -12.14 2.67 1.74
C SER A 622 -12.51 2.67 3.22
N ALA A 623 -13.43 3.53 3.63
CA ALA A 623 -13.95 3.57 5.00
C ALA A 623 -14.72 2.29 5.37
N LEU A 624 -15.49 1.70 4.45
CA LEU A 624 -16.11 0.39 4.65
C LEU A 624 -15.06 -0.72 4.85
N GLY A 625 -14.00 -0.67 4.05
CA GLY A 625 -12.84 -1.54 4.15
C GLY A 625 -12.22 -1.58 5.54
N LEU A 626 -12.18 -0.43 6.21
CA LEU A 626 -11.74 -0.31 7.61
C LEU A 626 -12.60 -1.17 8.55
N LEU A 627 -13.93 -1.15 8.38
CA LEU A 627 -14.86 -1.87 9.26
C LEU A 627 -14.87 -3.38 9.07
N VAL A 628 -14.45 -3.87 7.91
CA VAL A 628 -14.40 -5.30 7.60
C VAL A 628 -13.02 -5.91 7.82
N ALA A 629 -12.02 -5.08 8.13
CA ALA A 629 -10.67 -5.51 8.40
C ALA A 629 -10.56 -6.24 9.75
N ASP A 630 -9.81 -7.33 9.73
CA ASP A 630 -9.47 -8.09 10.92
C ASP A 630 -8.20 -7.50 11.55
N TYR A 631 -7.97 -7.76 12.84
CA TYR A 631 -6.67 -7.49 13.44
C TYR A 631 -5.62 -8.30 12.68
N LEU A 632 -4.47 -7.71 12.39
CA LEU A 632 -3.40 -8.42 11.69
C LEU A 632 -2.04 -8.03 12.23
N ILE A 633 -1.29 -9.06 12.61
CA ILE A 633 0.10 -8.95 13.03
C ILE A 633 0.93 -9.80 12.06
N ASP A 634 1.98 -9.17 11.52
CA ASP A 634 2.94 -9.81 10.63
C ASP A 634 4.32 -9.77 11.26
N LEU A 635 4.79 -10.93 11.73
CA LEU A 635 6.06 -11.08 12.41
C LEU A 635 7.01 -11.90 11.55
N GLN A 636 8.28 -11.50 11.57
CA GLN A 636 9.34 -12.24 10.90
C GLN A 636 10.55 -12.39 11.81
N ARG A 637 11.27 -13.50 11.65
CA ARG A 637 12.59 -13.75 12.26
C ARG A 637 13.55 -14.29 11.23
N ALA A 638 14.73 -13.70 11.14
CA ALA A 638 15.80 -14.20 10.28
C ALA A 638 16.40 -15.50 10.85
N TYR A 639 16.62 -16.47 9.97
CA TYR A 639 17.37 -17.68 10.25
C TYR A 639 17.91 -18.22 8.93
N VAL A 640 19.18 -17.93 8.65
CA VAL A 640 19.79 -18.16 7.34
C VAL A 640 20.62 -19.43 7.37
N VAL A 641 20.11 -20.52 6.79
CA VAL A 641 20.81 -21.81 6.68
C VAL A 641 20.39 -22.56 5.41
N PRO A 642 21.25 -23.41 4.84
CA PRO A 642 20.81 -24.41 3.87
C PRO A 642 19.72 -25.29 4.47
N LEU A 643 18.73 -25.68 3.66
CA LEU A 643 17.57 -26.41 4.18
C LEU A 643 17.94 -27.75 4.87
N SER A 644 19.03 -28.41 4.47
CA SER A 644 19.55 -29.64 5.11
C SER A 644 20.24 -29.40 6.45
N GLN A 645 20.52 -28.15 6.81
CA GLN A 645 21.20 -27.77 8.03
C GLN A 645 20.26 -27.10 9.03
N VAL A 646 18.95 -27.13 8.77
CA VAL A 646 17.93 -26.57 9.64
C VAL A 646 17.95 -27.27 11.00
N ASP A 647 18.19 -26.50 12.05
CA ASP A 647 17.91 -26.93 13.41
C ASP A 647 16.42 -26.76 13.71
N VAL A 648 15.70 -27.88 13.70
CA VAL A 648 14.26 -27.95 13.96
C VAL A 648 13.90 -27.41 15.35
N ALA A 649 14.75 -27.61 16.36
CA ALA A 649 14.50 -27.09 17.69
C ALA A 649 14.56 -25.55 17.68
N ARG A 650 15.55 -24.98 16.98
CA ARG A 650 15.67 -23.53 16.82
C ARG A 650 14.47 -22.93 16.10
N VAL A 651 14.01 -23.54 15.00
CA VAL A 651 12.81 -23.09 14.27
C VAL A 651 11.58 -23.09 15.19
N ARG A 652 11.38 -24.15 15.98
CA ARG A 652 10.27 -24.22 16.95
C ARG A 652 10.35 -23.12 18.02
N THR A 653 11.55 -22.82 18.51
CA THR A 653 11.75 -21.70 19.44
C THR A 653 11.36 -20.37 18.82
N LEU A 654 11.82 -20.08 17.60
CA LEU A 654 11.46 -18.83 16.89
C LEU A 654 9.94 -18.73 16.68
N MET A 655 9.29 -19.84 16.30
CA MET A 655 7.84 -19.88 16.14
C MET A 655 7.11 -19.61 17.46
N SER A 656 7.56 -20.20 18.57
CA SER A 656 7.01 -19.94 19.90
C SER A 656 7.14 -18.48 20.31
N GLU A 657 8.32 -17.89 20.12
CA GLU A 657 8.56 -16.48 20.46
C GLU A 657 7.64 -15.55 19.66
N MET A 658 7.42 -15.82 18.37
CA MET A 658 6.52 -15.03 17.54
C MET A 658 5.05 -15.22 17.93
N LEU A 659 4.63 -16.43 18.30
CA LEU A 659 3.27 -16.68 18.79
C LEU A 659 3.02 -15.95 20.10
N ASP A 660 3.95 -16.04 21.06
CA ASP A 660 3.85 -15.33 22.34
C ASP A 660 3.83 -13.80 22.15
N GLU A 661 4.54 -13.27 21.16
CA GLU A 661 4.47 -11.84 20.80
C GLU A 661 3.11 -11.47 20.19
N ALA A 662 2.61 -12.26 19.23
CA ALA A 662 1.32 -12.02 18.61
C ALA A 662 0.18 -12.06 19.63
N ASP A 663 0.18 -13.03 20.55
CA ASP A 663 -0.83 -13.17 21.59
C ASP A 663 -0.85 -11.94 22.52
N LYS A 664 0.32 -11.42 22.92
CA LYS A 664 0.42 -10.21 23.77
C LYS A 664 -0.13 -8.97 23.08
N GLU A 665 0.13 -8.81 21.80
CA GLU A 665 -0.32 -7.64 21.03
C GLU A 665 -1.82 -7.73 20.68
N LEU A 666 -2.40 -8.93 20.65
CA LEU A 666 -3.84 -9.16 20.47
C LEU A 666 -4.63 -9.20 21.79
N GLU A 667 -3.98 -9.35 22.95
CA GLU A 667 -4.64 -9.37 24.26
C GLU A 667 -5.55 -8.16 24.50
N PRO A 668 -5.16 -6.90 24.19
CA PRO A 668 -6.02 -5.73 24.38
C PRO A 668 -7.31 -5.76 23.54
N ALA A 669 -7.30 -6.51 22.43
CA ALA A 669 -8.48 -6.65 21.58
C ALA A 669 -9.58 -7.52 22.24
N ASN A 670 -9.26 -8.21 23.35
CA ASN A 670 -10.18 -9.05 24.11
C ASN A 670 -10.98 -10.02 23.23
N LEU A 671 -10.32 -10.58 22.24
CA LEU A 671 -10.90 -11.54 21.31
C LEU A 671 -11.13 -12.85 22.07
N GLY A 672 -12.38 -13.33 22.10
CA GLY A 672 -12.71 -14.60 22.77
C GLY A 672 -11.87 -15.78 22.27
N GLU A 673 -11.79 -16.86 23.05
CA GLU A 673 -11.05 -18.06 22.66
C GLU A 673 -11.54 -18.58 21.28
N GLY A 674 -10.61 -18.82 20.34
CA GLY A 674 -10.91 -19.36 19.00
C GLY A 674 -11.08 -18.33 17.88
N HIS A 675 -10.95 -17.02 18.17
CA HIS A 675 -11.06 -15.94 17.19
C HIS A 675 -9.73 -15.51 16.55
N VAL A 676 -8.61 -16.12 16.97
CA VAL A 676 -7.28 -15.86 16.40
C VAL A 676 -6.88 -17.02 15.49
N GLN A 677 -6.57 -16.72 14.24
CA GLN A 677 -5.99 -17.64 13.28
C GLN A 677 -4.52 -17.31 13.05
N THR A 678 -3.70 -18.33 12.86
CA THR A 678 -2.27 -18.15 12.60
C THR A 678 -1.86 -18.90 11.33
N GLN A 679 -1.01 -18.27 10.54
CA GLN A 679 -0.42 -18.84 9.33
C GLN A 679 1.09 -18.70 9.40
N LEU A 680 1.78 -19.79 9.09
CA LEU A 680 3.23 -19.88 9.16
C LEU A 680 3.81 -19.98 7.76
N PHE A 681 4.93 -19.30 7.54
CA PHE A 681 5.63 -19.30 6.28
C PHE A 681 7.13 -19.49 6.50
N ALA A 682 7.75 -20.28 5.62
CA ALA A 682 9.19 -20.36 5.49
C ALA A 682 9.63 -19.37 4.41
N GLN A 683 10.54 -18.47 4.75
CA GLN A 683 11.14 -17.56 3.77
C GLN A 683 12.29 -18.28 3.08
N MET A 684 12.13 -18.60 1.80
CA MET A 684 13.06 -19.46 1.06
C MET A 684 13.57 -18.81 -0.21
N CYS A 685 14.80 -19.12 -0.59
CA CYS A 685 15.40 -18.68 -1.85
C CYS A 685 16.41 -19.69 -2.36
N TYR A 686 16.74 -19.64 -3.65
CA TYR A 686 17.92 -20.35 -4.15
C TYR A 686 19.21 -19.62 -3.72
N PRO A 687 20.31 -20.36 -3.46
CA PRO A 687 21.62 -19.76 -3.25
C PRO A 687 21.98 -18.78 -4.37
N GLY A 688 22.37 -17.56 -3.98
CA GLY A 688 22.73 -16.47 -4.90
C GLY A 688 21.57 -15.53 -5.25
N GLN A 689 20.32 -15.89 -4.96
CA GLN A 689 19.20 -14.97 -5.05
C GLN A 689 19.25 -13.94 -3.91
N ASN A 690 18.77 -12.73 -4.19
CA ASN A 690 18.72 -11.61 -3.26
C ASN A 690 17.28 -11.27 -2.82
N PHE A 691 16.32 -12.14 -3.16
CA PHE A 691 14.92 -12.08 -2.75
C PHE A 691 14.50 -13.45 -2.23
N ASP A 692 13.50 -13.46 -1.36
CA ASP A 692 12.90 -14.63 -0.74
C ASP A 692 11.43 -14.78 -1.13
N MET A 693 10.94 -16.02 -1.15
CA MET A 693 9.54 -16.37 -1.36
C MET A 693 8.95 -16.84 -0.03
N SER A 694 7.74 -16.37 0.28
CA SER A 694 6.96 -16.83 1.43
C SER A 694 6.27 -18.15 1.10
N VAL A 695 6.87 -19.27 1.50
CA VAL A 695 6.32 -20.62 1.25
C VAL A 695 5.44 -21.02 2.44
N PRO A 696 4.13 -21.29 2.23
CA PRO A 696 3.25 -21.69 3.32
C PRO A 696 3.73 -22.97 4.02
N VAL A 697 3.63 -22.98 5.34
CA VAL A 697 3.89 -24.15 6.20
C VAL A 697 2.54 -24.58 6.79
N PRO A 698 1.83 -25.53 6.16
CA PRO A 698 0.52 -25.96 6.62
C PRO A 698 0.51 -26.46 8.07
N GLU A 699 -0.61 -26.32 8.74
CA GLU A 699 -0.82 -26.86 10.08
C GLU A 699 -0.55 -28.38 10.10
N GLY A 700 0.19 -28.85 11.12
CA GLY A 700 0.57 -30.26 11.22
C GLY A 700 1.74 -30.69 10.33
N THR A 701 2.35 -29.79 9.54
CA THR A 701 3.58 -30.09 8.78
C THR A 701 4.68 -30.56 9.72
N SER A 702 5.22 -31.75 9.46
CA SER A 702 6.37 -32.28 10.21
C SER A 702 7.62 -31.48 9.86
N LEU A 703 8.25 -30.84 10.83
CA LEU A 703 9.53 -30.14 10.60
C LEU A 703 10.74 -31.09 10.56
N GLY A 704 10.53 -32.42 10.58
CA GLY A 704 11.62 -33.39 10.35
C GLY A 704 11.99 -33.53 8.88
N ASP A 705 12.98 -34.36 8.56
CA ASP A 705 13.56 -34.51 7.22
C ASP A 705 12.52 -34.64 6.09
N GLY A 706 11.48 -35.46 6.29
CA GLY A 706 10.43 -35.67 5.30
C GLY A 706 9.61 -34.42 4.99
N GLY A 707 9.32 -33.56 5.97
CA GLY A 707 8.57 -32.33 5.72
C GLY A 707 9.45 -31.15 5.30
N LEU A 708 10.75 -31.16 5.62
CA LEU A 708 11.70 -30.25 4.98
C LEU A 708 11.82 -30.53 3.47
N LEU A 709 11.76 -31.81 3.07
CA LEU A 709 11.70 -32.19 1.65
C LEU A 709 10.39 -31.74 0.99
N ASP A 710 9.24 -31.91 1.65
CA ASP A 710 7.94 -31.39 1.16
C ASP A 710 7.99 -29.87 0.97
N LEU A 711 8.56 -29.16 1.95
CA LEU A 711 8.71 -27.71 1.91
C LEU A 711 9.62 -27.26 0.75
N ALA A 712 10.69 -28.00 0.45
CA ALA A 712 11.52 -27.76 -0.73
C ALA A 712 10.73 -27.94 -2.03
N GLY A 713 9.93 -29.01 -2.13
CA GLY A 713 9.05 -29.26 -3.27
C GLY A 713 8.08 -28.11 -3.51
N ARG A 714 7.38 -27.67 -2.45
CA ARG A 714 6.48 -26.50 -2.50
C ARG A 714 7.19 -25.23 -2.97
N PHE A 715 8.40 -24.99 -2.46
CA PHE A 715 9.21 -23.86 -2.92
C PHE A 715 9.50 -23.94 -4.42
N HIS A 716 9.88 -25.11 -4.94
CA HIS A 716 10.14 -25.29 -6.36
C HIS A 716 8.90 -25.08 -7.23
N ASP A 717 7.75 -25.59 -6.80
CA ASP A 717 6.47 -25.43 -7.51
C ASP A 717 6.04 -23.97 -7.52
N GLN A 718 6.13 -23.29 -6.38
CA GLN A 718 5.79 -21.87 -6.27
C GLN A 718 6.75 -21.01 -7.11
N HIS A 719 8.05 -21.29 -7.09
CA HIS A 719 9.02 -20.57 -7.91
C HIS A 719 8.74 -20.77 -9.42
N ALA A 720 8.36 -21.98 -9.83
CA ALA A 720 7.97 -22.25 -11.22
C ALA A 720 6.70 -21.50 -11.62
N SER A 721 5.70 -21.43 -10.73
CA SER A 721 4.46 -20.66 -10.94
C SER A 721 4.74 -19.16 -11.08
N ASP A 722 5.47 -18.58 -10.12
CA ASP A 722 5.62 -17.13 -10.01
C ASP A 722 6.68 -16.57 -10.98
N ARG A 723 7.69 -17.36 -11.34
CA ARG A 723 8.84 -16.92 -12.15
C ARG A 723 8.97 -17.63 -13.50
N GLY A 724 8.17 -18.67 -13.76
CA GLY A 724 8.21 -19.45 -15.00
C GLY A 724 9.32 -20.49 -15.08
N PHE A 725 10.11 -20.70 -14.01
CA PHE A 725 11.16 -21.71 -13.95
C PHE A 725 11.45 -22.14 -12.50
N SER A 726 12.12 -23.28 -12.30
CA SER A 726 12.67 -23.69 -11.01
C SER A 726 13.97 -24.48 -11.20
N PHE A 727 14.77 -24.57 -10.13
CA PHE A 727 15.99 -25.39 -10.05
C PHE A 727 15.79 -26.54 -9.06
N PRO A 728 15.07 -27.62 -9.42
CA PRO A 728 14.73 -28.70 -8.48
C PRO A 728 15.95 -29.47 -7.93
N ASN A 729 17.08 -29.40 -8.64
CA ASN A 729 18.34 -30.03 -8.20
C ASN A 729 19.18 -29.12 -7.29
N GLN A 730 18.77 -27.87 -7.09
CA GLN A 730 19.49 -26.92 -6.25
C GLN A 730 18.81 -26.84 -4.88
N GLN A 731 19.60 -27.08 -3.84
CA GLN A 731 19.12 -26.97 -2.49
C GLN A 731 18.76 -25.51 -2.13
N PRO A 732 17.54 -25.23 -1.65
CA PRO A 732 17.15 -23.91 -1.17
C PRO A 732 17.84 -23.52 0.15
N LEU A 733 17.92 -22.22 0.39
CA LEU A 733 18.23 -21.64 1.69
C LEU A 733 16.93 -21.28 2.41
N LEU A 734 16.82 -21.65 3.68
CA LEU A 734 15.89 -21.00 4.61
C LEU A 734 16.54 -19.67 5.00
N ARG A 735 15.81 -18.57 4.87
CA ARG A 735 16.24 -17.20 5.23
C ARG A 735 15.59 -16.71 6.52
N GLY A 736 14.46 -17.30 6.87
CA GLY A 736 13.72 -16.95 8.09
C GLY A 736 12.36 -17.63 8.16
N VAL A 737 11.64 -17.32 9.23
CA VAL A 737 10.27 -17.75 9.48
C VAL A 737 9.40 -16.51 9.60
N ARG A 738 8.20 -16.55 9.03
CA ARG A 738 7.18 -15.51 9.14
C ARG A 738 5.91 -16.09 9.73
N LEU A 739 5.28 -15.34 10.62
CA LEU A 739 4.00 -15.65 11.25
C LEU A 739 3.04 -14.51 10.93
N VAL A 740 1.90 -14.84 10.34
CA VAL A 740 0.76 -13.94 10.20
C VAL A 740 -0.30 -14.39 11.18
N ALA A 741 -0.62 -13.54 12.16
CA ALA A 741 -1.69 -13.77 13.12
C ALA A 741 -2.84 -12.80 12.82
N SER A 742 -4.05 -13.34 12.67
CA SER A 742 -5.26 -12.56 12.38
C SER A 742 -6.31 -12.77 13.46
N GLY A 743 -6.79 -11.69 14.05
CA GLY A 743 -7.88 -11.69 15.02
C GLY A 743 -9.18 -11.24 14.37
N SER A 744 -10.18 -12.12 14.29
CA SER A 744 -11.41 -11.79 13.57
C SER A 744 -12.22 -10.73 14.30
N THR A 745 -12.64 -9.70 13.56
CA THR A 745 -13.62 -8.72 14.03
C THR A 745 -15.02 -9.13 13.54
N PRO A 746 -16.09 -8.81 14.29
CA PRO A 746 -17.45 -8.95 13.76
C PRO A 746 -17.55 -8.19 12.44
N LYS A 747 -18.17 -8.73 11.39
CA LYS A 747 -18.35 -8.02 10.11
C LYS A 747 -19.79 -7.55 10.01
N PRO A 748 -20.07 -6.37 9.45
CA PRO A 748 -21.44 -5.91 9.28
C PRO A 748 -22.19 -6.82 8.32
N ASP A 749 -23.46 -7.14 8.64
CA ASP A 749 -24.28 -8.00 7.80
C ASP A 749 -24.59 -7.34 6.45
N ALA A 750 -24.83 -6.03 6.45
CA ALA A 750 -24.98 -5.21 5.25
C ALA A 750 -23.71 -4.38 4.98
N LEU A 751 -23.32 -4.29 3.70
CA LEU A 751 -22.21 -3.44 3.25
C LEU A 751 -22.68 -2.13 2.61
N ALA A 752 -23.98 -2.01 2.38
CA ALA A 752 -24.63 -0.83 1.85
C ALA A 752 -26.11 -0.84 2.24
N ARG A 753 -26.70 0.35 2.25
CA ARG A 753 -28.15 0.52 2.28
C ARG A 753 -28.73 0.17 0.91
N THR A 754 -29.79 -0.61 0.88
CA THR A 754 -30.53 -0.95 -0.33
C THR A 754 -31.94 -0.37 -0.27
N GLY A 755 -32.49 -0.02 -1.43
CA GLY A 755 -33.90 0.30 -1.54
C GLY A 755 -34.77 -0.96 -1.57
N SER A 756 -36.05 -0.77 -1.82
CA SER A 756 -37.04 -1.86 -1.89
C SER A 756 -37.59 -2.08 -3.30
N THR A 757 -37.27 -1.18 -4.24
CA THR A 757 -37.84 -1.21 -5.59
C THR A 757 -37.16 -2.26 -6.45
N VAL A 758 -37.87 -3.37 -6.70
CA VAL A 758 -37.40 -4.46 -7.57
C VAL A 758 -37.68 -4.16 -9.05
N ASP A 759 -38.82 -3.53 -9.34
CA ASP A 759 -39.13 -3.06 -10.69
C ASP A 759 -38.42 -1.72 -10.94
N ALA A 760 -37.29 -1.76 -11.65
CA ALA A 760 -36.47 -0.59 -11.90
C ALA A 760 -37.25 0.57 -12.56
N SER A 761 -38.31 0.29 -13.32
CA SER A 761 -39.13 1.34 -13.97
C SER A 761 -39.73 2.32 -12.96
N GLN A 762 -40.03 1.86 -11.74
CA GLN A 762 -40.55 2.68 -10.65
C GLN A 762 -39.48 3.55 -9.99
N ALA A 763 -38.20 3.25 -10.20
CA ALA A 763 -37.06 4.06 -9.77
C ALA A 763 -36.59 5.03 -10.87
N ARG A 764 -37.23 5.04 -12.05
CA ARG A 764 -36.87 5.97 -13.12
C ARG A 764 -37.29 7.39 -12.73
N LYS A 765 -36.35 8.34 -12.78
CA LYS A 765 -36.59 9.76 -12.45
C LYS A 765 -36.50 10.71 -13.64
N GLY A 766 -36.10 10.21 -14.82
CA GLY A 766 -36.06 11.00 -16.04
C GLY A 766 -35.28 10.32 -17.17
N SER A 767 -34.76 11.14 -18.08
CA SER A 767 -33.76 10.76 -19.07
C SER A 767 -32.80 11.92 -19.33
N ARG A 768 -31.62 11.61 -19.87
CA ARG A 768 -30.58 12.59 -20.25
C ARG A 768 -29.88 12.11 -21.50
N GLY A 769 -29.51 13.03 -22.39
CA GLY A 769 -28.65 12.71 -23.53
C GLY A 769 -27.24 12.35 -23.06
N VAL A 770 -26.77 11.16 -23.44
CA VAL A 770 -25.44 10.65 -23.08
C VAL A 770 -24.66 10.28 -24.33
N TRP A 771 -23.40 10.72 -24.39
CA TRP A 771 -22.52 10.44 -25.53
C TRP A 771 -21.73 9.14 -25.33
N PHE A 772 -21.87 8.19 -26.26
CA PHE A 772 -21.12 6.93 -26.28
C PHE A 772 -20.17 6.81 -27.49
N GLY A 773 -19.82 7.94 -28.12
CA GLY A 773 -18.79 8.02 -29.16
C GLY A 773 -19.29 8.39 -30.56
N THR A 774 -20.59 8.33 -30.82
CA THR A 774 -21.18 8.61 -32.15
C THR A 774 -22.23 9.71 -32.12
N GLU A 775 -23.22 9.58 -31.23
CA GLU A 775 -24.32 10.53 -31.05
C GLU A 775 -24.76 10.55 -29.59
N PHE A 776 -25.53 11.58 -29.21
CA PHE A 776 -26.19 11.61 -27.90
C PHE A 776 -27.38 10.67 -27.91
N VAL A 777 -27.38 9.69 -27.02
CA VAL A 777 -28.46 8.74 -26.82
C VAL A 777 -29.29 9.18 -25.62
N ASP A 778 -30.61 9.38 -25.81
CA ASP A 778 -31.53 9.68 -24.71
C ASP A 778 -31.62 8.47 -23.76
N SER A 779 -30.92 8.56 -22.64
CA SER A 779 -30.70 7.44 -21.73
C SER A 779 -31.55 7.62 -20.47
N PRO A 780 -32.38 6.64 -20.09
CA PRO A 780 -33.14 6.71 -18.85
C PRO A 780 -32.22 6.85 -17.64
N VAL A 781 -32.64 7.70 -16.70
CA VAL A 781 -31.94 7.95 -15.43
C VAL A 781 -32.74 7.33 -14.29
N TYR A 782 -32.08 6.50 -13.50
CA TYR A 782 -32.65 5.81 -12.35
C TYR A 782 -32.10 6.38 -11.04
N ASP A 783 -32.96 6.48 -10.03
CA ASP A 783 -32.56 6.74 -8.65
C ASP A 783 -31.96 5.46 -8.04
N GLY A 784 -30.64 5.46 -7.86
CA GLY A 784 -29.92 4.36 -7.24
C GLY A 784 -30.44 4.04 -5.85
N VAL A 785 -30.78 5.05 -5.04
CA VAL A 785 -31.22 4.86 -3.64
C VAL A 785 -32.50 4.04 -3.54
N ALA A 786 -33.40 4.21 -4.51
CA ALA A 786 -34.67 3.48 -4.56
C ALA A 786 -34.51 2.00 -4.97
N LEU A 787 -33.50 1.67 -5.79
CA LEU A 787 -33.30 0.32 -6.31
C LEU A 787 -33.02 -0.68 -5.19
N GLY A 788 -33.79 -1.77 -5.19
CA GLY A 788 -33.67 -2.90 -4.28
C GLY A 788 -33.09 -4.16 -4.93
N PRO A 789 -32.68 -5.15 -4.13
CA PRO A 789 -32.15 -6.41 -4.64
C PRO A 789 -33.06 -7.09 -5.65
N GLY A 790 -32.49 -7.58 -6.74
CA GLY A 790 -33.20 -8.19 -7.87
C GLY A 790 -33.55 -7.22 -8.99
N ALA A 791 -33.49 -5.90 -8.76
CA ALA A 791 -33.71 -4.92 -9.81
C ALA A 791 -32.69 -5.06 -10.95
N THR A 792 -33.19 -4.94 -12.19
CA THR A 792 -32.39 -5.06 -13.40
C THR A 792 -32.57 -3.80 -14.25
N VAL A 793 -31.47 -3.24 -14.73
CA VAL A 793 -31.43 -2.05 -15.58
C VAL A 793 -30.63 -2.40 -16.84
N GLU A 794 -31.25 -2.19 -18.00
CA GLU A 794 -30.61 -2.42 -19.31
C GLU A 794 -30.06 -1.10 -19.85
N GLY A 795 -28.85 -1.15 -20.41
CA GLY A 795 -28.19 -0.02 -21.04
C GLY A 795 -28.68 0.22 -22.48
N PRO A 796 -28.57 1.46 -23.01
CA PRO A 796 -27.92 2.60 -22.39
C PRO A 796 -28.76 3.23 -21.27
N ALA A 797 -28.15 3.43 -20.10
CA ALA A 797 -28.83 3.95 -18.92
C ALA A 797 -27.85 4.54 -17.91
N ILE A 798 -28.37 5.39 -17.02
CA ILE A 798 -27.62 5.98 -15.92
C ILE A 798 -28.28 5.62 -14.60
N ILE A 799 -27.51 5.13 -13.63
CA ILE A 799 -27.97 4.93 -12.25
C ILE A 799 -27.23 5.95 -11.38
N GLU A 800 -27.97 6.87 -10.78
CA GLU A 800 -27.40 7.92 -9.94
C GLU A 800 -27.48 7.52 -8.47
N GLU A 801 -26.32 7.31 -7.85
CA GLU A 801 -26.16 7.22 -6.40
C GLU A 801 -25.77 8.59 -5.84
N PRO A 802 -25.93 8.85 -4.53
CA PRO A 802 -25.62 10.16 -3.95
C PRO A 802 -24.21 10.68 -4.25
N PHE A 803 -23.21 9.79 -4.31
CA PHE A 803 -21.80 10.18 -4.45
C PHE A 803 -21.07 9.48 -5.61
N THR A 804 -21.77 8.79 -6.51
CA THR A 804 -21.21 8.24 -7.76
C THR A 804 -22.31 8.02 -8.79
N VAL A 805 -21.93 7.79 -10.04
CA VAL A 805 -22.85 7.50 -11.13
C VAL A 805 -22.40 6.23 -11.83
N VAL A 806 -23.29 5.25 -11.97
CA VAL A 806 -23.04 4.05 -12.76
C VAL A 806 -23.50 4.31 -14.19
N VAL A 807 -22.56 4.28 -15.13
CA VAL A 807 -22.84 4.45 -16.55
C VAL A 807 -22.96 3.08 -17.21
N LEU A 808 -24.14 2.78 -17.76
CA LEU A 808 -24.39 1.58 -18.53
C LEU A 808 -24.38 1.93 -20.01
N ALA A 809 -23.36 1.46 -20.73
CA ALA A 809 -23.28 1.61 -22.17
C ALA A 809 -24.33 0.73 -22.89
N PRO A 810 -24.63 0.98 -24.18
CA PRO A 810 -25.50 0.10 -24.95
C PRO A 810 -25.04 -1.36 -24.90
N GLY A 811 -25.96 -2.28 -24.56
CA GLY A 811 -25.68 -3.71 -24.40
C GLY A 811 -25.32 -4.13 -22.97
N ASN A 812 -24.93 -3.21 -22.10
CA ASN A 812 -24.68 -3.53 -20.70
C ASN A 812 -26.00 -3.85 -19.97
N VAL A 813 -25.95 -4.78 -19.02
CA VAL A 813 -27.08 -5.07 -18.13
C VAL A 813 -26.58 -5.07 -16.69
N ALA A 814 -27.17 -4.24 -15.83
CA ALA A 814 -26.87 -4.20 -14.41
C ALA A 814 -27.98 -4.90 -13.61
N ARG A 815 -27.60 -5.83 -12.75
CA ARG A 815 -28.51 -6.41 -11.75
C ARG A 815 -28.02 -6.07 -10.35
N LEU A 816 -28.89 -5.51 -9.53
CA LEU A 816 -28.57 -5.29 -8.11
C LEU A 816 -28.69 -6.62 -7.36
N ASP A 817 -27.59 -7.12 -6.81
CA ASP A 817 -27.59 -8.36 -6.05
C ASP A 817 -28.11 -8.17 -4.60
N GLN A 818 -28.23 -9.28 -3.88
CA GLN A 818 -28.70 -9.30 -2.48
C GLN A 818 -27.73 -8.65 -1.47
N HIS A 819 -26.50 -8.32 -1.91
CA HIS A 819 -25.45 -7.75 -1.09
C HIS A 819 -25.25 -6.25 -1.35
N GLY A 820 -26.02 -5.67 -2.27
CA GLY A 820 -25.92 -4.25 -2.62
C GLY A 820 -24.82 -3.95 -3.64
N ASN A 821 -24.48 -4.91 -4.50
CA ASN A 821 -23.58 -4.71 -5.63
C ASN A 821 -24.35 -4.69 -6.95
N TYR A 822 -24.09 -3.70 -7.80
CA TYR A 822 -24.49 -3.72 -9.20
C TYR A 822 -23.57 -4.70 -9.93
N ASP A 823 -24.10 -5.86 -10.30
CA ASP A 823 -23.44 -6.86 -11.12
C ASP A 823 -23.76 -6.59 -12.59
N ILE A 824 -22.76 -6.10 -13.32
CA ILE A 824 -22.88 -5.60 -14.67
C ILE A 824 -22.22 -6.58 -15.64
N SER A 825 -23.00 -7.10 -16.58
CA SER A 825 -22.52 -7.86 -17.72
C SER A 825 -22.42 -6.97 -18.96
N LEU A 826 -21.35 -7.16 -19.74
CA LEU A 826 -21.08 -6.48 -21.01
C LEU A 826 -21.40 -7.35 -22.22
#